data_AF-A0A8J4AQK0-F1
#
_entry.id   AF-A0A8J4AQK0-F1
#
_cell.length_a   1.000
_cell.length_b   1.000
_cell.length_c   1.000
_cell.angle_alpha   90.00
_cell.angle_beta   90.00
_cell.angle_gamma   90.00
#
_symmetry.space_group_name_H-M   'P 1'
#
loop_
_entity.id
_entity.type
_entity.pdbx_description
1 polymer ?
#
loop_
_entity_poly.entity_id
_entity_poly.type
_entity_poly.pdbx_seq_one_letter_code
_entity_poly.pdbx_strand_id
1 'polypeptide(L)'
;MKMTLHTVSLLYLIAVYSAYMQHVKAQNFSQVLALSYRFYEAQMSGYVPTWSRASQAAGGWRNWSHTLDGSGPNGIGVDLSGGWYDAGDHLKLHLPLGVSASLLSYGVLTWEAAYRAAGQWDIAVRNLNWISTYYLKCHYQASDSPSDNAFVAQVGDVDTDHSKWWGRPEQQPQRGAENSTGWRPVHVITSVGGKGADIVAEAVATMVSVSLLLKRPGAYSDTTKAGILLSRAKQLFEFAKTIKNTWGPPYGNNAYYSSSYNDDLAWAAAWLCRADIDDGAMSVSTSAACISASSFWDATKNASLDLSWDNVAAAAALLLRDTGAGGSAYTASYDYFINRLLERFIGSTTCGRLTSPAPCTTPGGMVWYNEWGSARYTANVALVAVAASRTDGGGGTAVTAATRASRACWAKSQISYMLGSNPQNQSFVVGYKPSSLHKSPEKPHHRSSSCNRNYTITCDWSALNAPDPNPGVLMGALVGGPGADDSYVDDRGDHKKNKVALDYNAGFTGALAGLTSLEQSLSQSGCNWDGFCAGTCSPSALLSHASPPPKPSPRPPPSPKPSPPPPPSPMPSPPPSPKPSSRPPKPYPRPPPSPKPPPPSPKPFPPPPPPPPPPPPPSPTAPPPPPPPPPPPSPPSPPPSPPPSPKPSPRPPKPYPRPPPSPKPPPPSPKPFPPPPPPPPPPPPLSPTAPPPPPPPPPPLPPPSPPPSPPPSPSPQPPPPPPPSPMPSPPPSPKPSPPPPPSPMPSPPPSPSPQPPPPPPPSPMPSPPPSPKPSPPPPPSPMPSPPPSPSPQPPPPPSPSPQPPPPPPPSPMPSPPPSPKPSPPPSPITSPPPSPSPKPSPPLSTSSPPPSAATCSSTDYACQQCSQSVYTAPDACRSCVLTMRSIGQDPYRCFSCSNGVTDPTIQSICFAECVPAAAPRGNDWSCSQYCSAPSLIANDPTRARECSSCVKSVSNAWDCYNCMDVTATLSDASAARATCFTCVTTTNLGGWACGDCASKPTAAERDSCIKSRSSRRMMLGGKTQVAVGN
;
A
#
# COMPACT_ATOMS: atom_id res chain seq x y z
N MET A 1 -39.55 23.29 -48.78
CA MET A 1 -38.28 24.03 -48.59
C MET A 1 -38.05 24.48 -47.14
N LYS A 2 -38.76 25.49 -46.57
CA LYS A 2 -38.43 25.98 -45.20
C LYS A 2 -38.50 24.91 -44.09
N MET A 3 -39.53 24.05 -44.05
CA MET A 3 -39.57 22.92 -43.10
C MET A 3 -38.43 21.91 -43.32
N THR A 4 -38.10 21.63 -44.59
CA THR A 4 -37.04 20.70 -44.99
C THR A 4 -35.66 21.17 -44.51
N LEU A 5 -35.38 22.48 -44.53
CA LEU A 5 -34.16 23.02 -43.94
C LEU A 5 -34.13 22.87 -42.41
N HIS A 6 -35.26 23.06 -41.72
CA HIS A 6 -35.29 22.95 -40.26
C HIS A 6 -35.07 21.52 -39.77
N THR A 7 -35.64 20.52 -40.44
CA THR A 7 -35.37 19.11 -40.12
C THR A 7 -33.93 18.71 -40.45
N VAL A 8 -33.37 19.17 -41.57
CA VAL A 8 -31.95 18.92 -41.91
C VAL A 8 -31.00 19.60 -40.92
N SER A 9 -31.25 20.85 -40.52
CA SER A 9 -30.45 21.54 -39.50
C SER A 9 -30.58 20.90 -38.11
N LEU A 10 -31.77 20.42 -37.73
CA LEU A 10 -31.97 19.71 -36.46
C LEU A 10 -31.27 18.34 -36.48
N LEU A 11 -31.37 17.58 -37.56
CA LEU A 11 -30.65 16.31 -37.73
C LEU A 11 -29.13 16.51 -37.78
N TYR A 12 -28.66 17.58 -38.41
CA TYR A 12 -27.24 17.96 -38.39
C TYR A 12 -26.78 18.36 -36.99
N LEU A 13 -27.55 19.14 -36.24
CA LEU A 13 -27.25 19.47 -34.85
C LEU A 13 -27.28 18.23 -33.94
N ILE A 14 -28.23 17.30 -34.14
CA ILE A 14 -28.27 16.02 -33.44
C ILE A 14 -27.08 15.14 -33.81
N ALA A 15 -26.66 15.12 -35.08
CA ALA A 15 -25.50 14.34 -35.54
C ALA A 15 -24.18 14.94 -35.03
N VAL A 16 -24.01 16.26 -35.07
CA VAL A 16 -22.85 16.98 -34.51
C VAL A 16 -22.81 16.84 -32.99
N TYR A 17 -23.96 16.94 -32.31
CA TYR A 17 -24.05 16.70 -30.86
C TYR A 17 -23.78 15.22 -30.53
N SER A 18 -24.27 14.27 -31.32
CA SER A 18 -23.99 12.84 -31.11
C SER A 18 -22.54 12.49 -31.38
N ALA A 19 -21.92 13.05 -32.42
CA ALA A 19 -20.50 12.90 -32.72
C ALA A 19 -19.62 13.58 -31.66
N TYR A 20 -20.00 14.78 -31.19
CA TYR A 20 -19.36 15.46 -30.07
C TYR A 20 -19.47 14.62 -28.78
N MET A 21 -20.65 14.07 -28.48
CA MET A 21 -20.86 13.18 -27.33
C MET A 21 -20.15 11.84 -27.49
N GLN A 22 -19.97 11.31 -28.71
CA GLN A 22 -19.11 10.15 -28.97
C GLN A 22 -17.63 10.47 -28.77
N HIS A 23 -17.17 11.66 -29.18
CA HIS A 23 -15.80 12.13 -28.96
C HIS A 23 -15.51 12.42 -27.48
N VAL A 24 -16.49 12.95 -26.74
CA VAL A 24 -16.45 13.14 -25.27
C VAL A 24 -16.56 11.80 -24.51
N LYS A 25 -17.16 10.77 -25.11
CA LYS A 25 -17.20 9.38 -24.58
C LYS A 25 -15.92 8.58 -24.87
N ALA A 26 -15.05 9.02 -25.78
CA ALA A 26 -13.79 8.37 -26.10
C ALA A 26 -12.73 8.67 -25.01
N GLN A 27 -12.90 8.03 -23.85
CA GLN A 27 -11.94 8.15 -22.74
C GLN A 27 -10.61 7.49 -23.10
N ASN A 28 -9.53 8.26 -23.00
CA ASN A 28 -8.19 7.80 -23.33
C ASN A 28 -7.52 7.12 -22.12
N PHE A 29 -7.63 5.80 -22.03
CA PHE A 29 -7.03 5.02 -20.92
C PHE A 29 -5.51 5.17 -20.87
N SER A 30 -4.85 5.28 -22.03
CA SER A 30 -3.39 5.50 -22.14
C SER A 30 -2.95 6.84 -21.53
N GLN A 31 -3.78 7.89 -21.66
CA GLN A 31 -3.51 9.20 -21.05
C GLN A 31 -3.56 9.10 -19.52
N VAL A 32 -4.55 8.39 -18.96
CA VAL A 32 -4.67 8.24 -17.50
C VAL A 32 -3.59 7.32 -16.94
N LEU A 33 -3.19 6.28 -17.68
CA LEU A 33 -2.04 5.44 -17.34
C LEU A 33 -0.77 6.29 -17.14
N ALA A 34 -0.54 7.27 -18.03
CA ALA A 34 0.57 8.21 -17.93
C ALA A 34 0.45 9.21 -16.75
N LEU A 35 -0.78 9.48 -16.28
CA LEU A 35 -1.03 10.27 -15.08
C LEU A 35 -0.79 9.47 -13.80
N SER A 36 -1.16 8.19 -13.72
CA SER A 36 -1.07 7.41 -12.48
C SER A 36 0.34 7.36 -11.88
N TYR A 37 1.39 7.25 -12.71
CA TYR A 37 2.77 7.32 -12.23
C TYR A 37 3.22 8.69 -11.72
N ARG A 38 2.45 9.77 -11.94
CA ARG A 38 2.70 11.07 -11.29
C ARG A 38 2.28 11.08 -9.82
N PHE A 39 1.27 10.28 -9.45
CA PHE A 39 0.91 10.07 -8.04
C PHE A 39 2.02 9.33 -7.30
N TYR A 40 2.50 8.19 -7.80
CA TYR A 40 3.63 7.47 -7.20
C TYR A 40 4.91 8.31 -7.12
N GLU A 41 5.19 9.15 -8.12
CA GLU A 41 6.28 10.13 -8.07
C GLU A 41 6.10 11.18 -6.96
N ALA A 42 4.85 11.55 -6.64
CA ALA A 42 4.50 12.47 -5.57
C ALA A 42 4.50 11.83 -4.17
N GLN A 43 4.42 10.51 -4.06
CA GLN A 43 4.55 9.77 -2.79
C GLN A 43 5.99 9.56 -2.32
N MET A 44 7.01 9.88 -3.12
CA MET A 44 8.42 9.54 -2.80
C MET A 44 8.93 10.16 -1.49
N SER A 45 9.52 9.34 -0.62
CA SER A 45 10.20 9.75 0.62
C SER A 45 11.72 9.81 0.43
N GLY A 46 12.48 10.40 1.35
CA GLY A 46 13.94 10.47 1.28
C GLY A 46 14.44 11.52 0.29
N TYR A 47 15.59 11.22 -0.34
CA TYR A 47 16.22 12.07 -1.36
C TYR A 47 15.46 11.98 -2.70
N VAL A 48 14.27 12.58 -2.76
CA VAL A 48 13.39 12.58 -3.95
C VAL A 48 14.21 12.89 -5.22
N PRO A 49 14.21 11.98 -6.21
CA PRO A 49 15.17 12.05 -7.32
C PRO A 49 14.77 13.11 -8.35
N THR A 50 15.76 13.71 -9.01
CA THR A 50 15.56 14.76 -10.02
C THR A 50 14.78 14.32 -11.27
N TRP A 51 14.68 13.01 -11.52
CA TRP A 51 13.84 12.46 -12.59
C TRP A 51 12.35 12.36 -12.22
N SER A 52 12.01 12.44 -10.93
CA SER A 52 10.62 12.50 -10.47
C SER A 52 10.02 13.83 -10.88
N ARG A 53 8.92 13.78 -11.64
CA ARG A 53 8.18 14.97 -12.13
C ARG A 53 7.46 15.70 -11.01
N ALA A 54 7.34 15.08 -9.83
CA ALA A 54 6.87 15.73 -8.61
C ALA A 54 7.97 16.53 -7.90
N SER A 55 9.27 16.26 -8.17
CA SER A 55 10.38 16.98 -7.54
C SER A 55 10.45 18.44 -7.97
N GLN A 56 10.82 19.34 -7.05
CA GLN A 56 11.03 20.76 -7.34
C GLN A 56 12.11 20.98 -8.42
N ALA A 57 13.14 20.12 -8.46
CA ALA A 57 14.19 20.12 -9.48
C ALA A 57 13.64 19.85 -10.90
N ALA A 58 12.56 19.06 -11.02
CA ALA A 58 11.84 18.82 -12.28
C ALA A 58 10.65 19.78 -12.50
N GLY A 59 10.53 20.85 -11.70
CA GLY A 59 9.43 21.80 -11.79
C GLY A 59 8.16 21.44 -11.00
N GLY A 60 8.17 20.35 -10.23
CA GLY A 60 7.11 19.94 -9.30
C GLY A 60 7.15 20.65 -7.94
N TRP A 61 6.55 20.06 -6.91
CA TRP A 61 6.35 20.67 -5.58
C TRP A 61 6.98 19.89 -4.41
N ARG A 62 7.29 18.59 -4.55
CA ARG A 62 8.00 17.76 -3.55
C ARG A 62 9.49 18.07 -3.51
N ASN A 63 10.13 17.91 -2.35
CA ASN A 63 11.58 17.99 -2.19
C ASN A 63 12.06 16.91 -1.19
N TRP A 64 13.32 16.93 -0.75
CA TRP A 64 13.87 15.92 0.15
C TRP A 64 13.23 15.96 1.53
N SER A 65 12.77 14.81 2.00
CA SER A 65 12.07 14.64 3.28
C SER A 65 12.50 13.36 3.97
N HIS A 66 12.41 13.28 5.30
CA HIS A 66 12.63 12.03 6.04
C HIS A 66 13.96 11.31 5.71
N THR A 67 15.01 12.10 5.47
CA THR A 67 16.37 11.65 5.10
C THR A 67 17.14 11.01 6.27
N LEU A 68 16.63 11.12 7.50
CA LEU A 68 17.15 10.44 8.70
C LEU A 68 16.34 9.20 9.10
N ASP A 69 15.36 8.76 8.30
CA ASP A 69 14.66 7.50 8.55
C ASP A 69 15.69 6.35 8.68
N GLY A 70 15.62 5.58 9.77
CA GLY A 70 16.55 4.48 10.08
C GLY A 70 17.91 4.86 10.65
N SER A 71 18.48 6.01 10.26
CA SER A 71 19.81 6.47 10.69
C SER A 71 19.79 7.54 11.79
N GLY A 72 18.63 8.14 12.03
CA GLY A 72 18.40 9.11 13.11
C GLY A 72 18.19 8.49 14.49
N PRO A 73 17.93 9.32 15.52
CA PRO A 73 17.85 8.89 16.93
C PRO A 73 16.80 7.79 17.24
N ASN A 74 15.79 7.63 16.39
CA ASN A 74 14.69 6.65 16.55
C ASN A 74 14.82 5.47 15.58
N GLY A 75 15.96 5.34 14.91
CA GLY A 75 16.21 4.31 13.90
C GLY A 75 17.01 3.11 14.41
N ILE A 76 17.28 2.16 13.52
CA ILE A 76 18.03 0.93 13.78
C ILE A 76 19.50 1.00 13.35
N GLY A 77 20.02 2.21 13.08
CA GLY A 77 21.42 2.44 12.69
C GLY A 77 21.74 2.22 11.21
N VAL A 78 20.72 2.09 10.34
CA VAL A 78 20.89 1.88 8.89
C VAL A 78 20.13 2.95 8.10
N ASP A 79 20.61 3.33 6.92
CA ASP A 79 19.87 4.26 6.06
C ASP A 79 18.58 3.60 5.54
N LEU A 80 17.43 4.13 5.95
CA LEU A 80 16.10 3.78 5.43
C LEU A 80 15.44 4.98 4.72
N SER A 81 16.20 5.97 4.26
CA SER A 81 15.68 7.01 3.37
C SER A 81 15.28 6.42 2.02
N GLY A 82 14.19 6.91 1.44
CA GLY A 82 13.57 6.37 0.23
C GLY A 82 12.20 5.75 0.49
N GLY A 83 11.69 5.03 -0.52
CA GLY A 83 10.35 4.43 -0.49
C GLY A 83 9.25 5.40 -0.94
N TRP A 84 8.01 5.02 -0.69
CA TRP A 84 6.81 5.85 -0.85
C TRP A 84 6.10 6.03 0.49
N TYR A 85 5.43 7.16 0.68
CA TYR A 85 4.43 7.32 1.73
C TYR A 85 3.13 6.61 1.34
N ASP A 86 2.42 6.05 2.33
CA ASP A 86 1.19 5.26 2.12
C ASP A 86 0.08 6.06 1.43
N ALA A 87 -0.27 7.22 2.00
CA ALA A 87 -1.49 7.92 1.64
C ALA A 87 -1.30 9.44 1.68
N GLY A 88 -2.21 10.14 2.36
CA GLY A 88 -2.12 11.56 2.65
C GLY A 88 -1.20 11.92 3.82
N ASP A 89 -0.50 10.93 4.36
CA ASP A 89 0.38 10.94 5.53
C ASP A 89 1.84 10.76 5.12
N HIS A 90 2.74 10.60 6.10
CA HIS A 90 4.17 10.39 5.84
C HIS A 90 4.72 9.08 6.46
N LEU A 91 3.83 8.13 6.75
CA LEU A 91 4.16 6.76 7.13
C LEU A 91 4.67 5.96 5.93
N LYS A 92 5.55 4.99 6.19
CA LYS A 92 5.94 3.96 5.19
C LYS A 92 5.52 2.60 5.72
N LEU A 93 4.38 2.10 5.22
CA LEU A 93 3.71 0.87 5.66
C LEU A 93 3.99 -0.24 4.63
N HIS A 94 4.73 -1.29 5.01
CA HIS A 94 5.29 -2.20 4.00
C HIS A 94 4.29 -3.21 3.43
N LEU A 95 3.16 -3.44 4.10
CA LEU A 95 2.04 -4.24 3.57
C LEU A 95 1.40 -3.56 2.33
N PRO A 96 0.71 -2.40 2.44
CA PRO A 96 0.10 -1.76 1.27
C PRO A 96 1.13 -1.28 0.23
N LEU A 97 2.33 -0.89 0.66
CA LEU A 97 3.41 -0.50 -0.26
C LEU A 97 3.87 -1.71 -1.11
N GLY A 98 4.01 -2.89 -0.49
CA GLY A 98 4.39 -4.13 -1.17
C GLY A 98 3.32 -4.60 -2.15
N VAL A 99 2.07 -4.72 -1.70
CA VAL A 99 0.93 -5.07 -2.57
C VAL A 99 0.83 -4.10 -3.75
N SER A 100 1.04 -2.80 -3.51
CA SER A 100 1.01 -1.79 -4.57
C SER A 100 2.13 -1.99 -5.59
N ALA A 101 3.37 -2.20 -5.14
CA ALA A 101 4.51 -2.39 -6.02
C ALA A 101 4.42 -3.71 -6.80
N SER A 102 3.96 -4.79 -6.17
CA SER A 102 3.78 -6.10 -6.79
C SER A 102 2.61 -6.12 -7.79
N LEU A 103 1.45 -5.50 -7.48
CA LEU A 103 0.33 -5.34 -8.43
C LEU A 103 0.66 -4.40 -9.61
N LEU A 104 1.40 -3.31 -9.38
CA LEU A 104 1.90 -2.47 -10.46
C LEU A 104 2.82 -3.29 -11.40
N SER A 105 3.73 -4.07 -10.82
CA SER A 105 4.64 -4.93 -11.60
C SER A 105 3.88 -6.02 -12.37
N TYR A 106 2.81 -6.59 -11.80
CA TYR A 106 1.89 -7.48 -12.52
C TYR A 106 1.29 -6.77 -13.75
N GLY A 107 0.76 -5.56 -13.59
CA GLY A 107 0.20 -4.80 -14.71
C GLY A 107 1.24 -4.50 -15.81
N VAL A 108 2.46 -4.12 -15.42
CA VAL A 108 3.55 -3.77 -16.36
C VAL A 108 4.06 -4.98 -17.14
N LEU A 109 4.23 -6.14 -16.48
CA LEU A 109 4.67 -7.37 -17.14
C LEU A 109 3.56 -7.99 -17.99
N THR A 110 2.31 -8.01 -17.49
CA THR A 110 1.14 -8.59 -18.16
C THR A 110 0.78 -7.84 -19.46
N TRP A 111 0.99 -6.52 -19.51
CA TRP A 111 0.69 -5.67 -20.67
C TRP A 111 1.91 -4.86 -21.16
N GLU A 112 3.10 -5.47 -21.15
CA GLU A 112 4.36 -4.84 -21.55
C GLU A 112 4.27 -4.09 -22.90
N ALA A 113 3.62 -4.69 -23.90
CA ALA A 113 3.44 -4.08 -25.22
C ALA A 113 2.67 -2.75 -25.16
N ALA A 114 1.59 -2.68 -24.36
CA ALA A 114 0.79 -1.46 -24.18
C ALA A 114 1.58 -0.37 -23.44
N TYR A 115 2.35 -0.74 -22.40
CA TYR A 115 3.26 0.18 -21.70
C TYR A 115 4.34 0.77 -22.61
N ARG A 116 4.92 -0.06 -23.51
CA ARG A 116 5.90 0.40 -24.50
C ARG A 116 5.26 1.31 -25.55
N ALA A 117 4.11 0.92 -26.11
CA ALA A 117 3.37 1.72 -27.08
C ALA A 117 2.90 3.08 -26.52
N ALA A 118 2.51 3.12 -25.24
CA ALA A 118 2.13 4.34 -24.53
C ALA A 118 3.33 5.20 -24.07
N GLY A 119 4.58 4.77 -24.29
CA GLY A 119 5.78 5.44 -23.78
C GLY A 119 5.91 5.45 -22.26
N GLN A 120 5.15 4.60 -21.55
CA GLN A 120 5.12 4.53 -20.08
C GLN A 120 6.03 3.47 -19.49
N TRP A 121 6.61 2.57 -20.31
CA TRP A 121 7.52 1.50 -19.86
C TRP A 121 8.64 2.01 -18.93
N ASP A 122 9.49 2.92 -19.42
CA ASP A 122 10.62 3.44 -18.64
C ASP A 122 10.17 4.25 -17.41
N ILE A 123 8.99 4.88 -17.47
CA ILE A 123 8.36 5.59 -16.34
C ILE A 123 7.90 4.59 -15.26
N ALA A 124 7.36 3.44 -15.65
CA ALA A 124 6.96 2.40 -14.72
C ALA A 124 8.19 1.73 -14.08
N VAL A 125 9.15 1.28 -14.89
CA VAL A 125 10.35 0.58 -14.42
C VAL A 125 11.17 1.46 -13.47
N ARG A 126 11.39 2.75 -13.76
CA ARG A 126 12.15 3.63 -12.85
C ARG A 126 11.46 3.85 -11.49
N ASN A 127 10.13 3.93 -11.48
CA ASN A 127 9.33 4.08 -10.26
C ASN A 127 9.39 2.82 -9.39
N LEU A 128 9.33 1.65 -10.01
CA LEU A 128 9.43 0.37 -9.31
C LEU A 128 10.88 0.05 -8.89
N ASN A 129 11.87 0.49 -9.67
CA ASN A 129 13.29 0.42 -9.34
C ASN A 129 13.66 1.28 -8.11
N TRP A 130 13.01 2.45 -7.94
CA TRP A 130 13.11 3.26 -6.73
C TRP A 130 12.69 2.48 -5.49
N ILE A 131 11.56 1.79 -5.57
CA ILE A 131 11.05 0.94 -4.49
C ILE A 131 11.95 -0.26 -4.24
N SER A 132 12.44 -0.95 -5.27
CA SER A 132 13.35 -2.09 -5.04
C SER A 132 14.70 -1.67 -4.40
N THR A 133 15.18 -0.44 -4.64
CA THR A 133 16.32 0.11 -3.87
C THR A 133 15.99 0.25 -2.40
N TYR A 134 14.79 0.71 -2.08
CA TYR A 134 14.32 0.86 -0.70
C TYR A 134 14.09 -0.50 -0.01
N TYR A 135 13.51 -1.49 -0.69
CA TYR A 135 13.36 -2.86 -0.16
C TYR A 135 14.71 -3.52 0.17
N LEU A 136 15.75 -3.28 -0.63
CA LEU A 136 17.11 -3.77 -0.32
C LEU A 136 17.69 -3.13 0.96
N LYS A 137 17.33 -1.88 1.28
CA LYS A 137 17.66 -1.25 2.56
C LYS A 137 16.84 -1.84 3.71
N CYS A 138 15.57 -2.18 3.45
CA CYS A 138 14.67 -2.75 4.46
C CYS A 138 15.01 -4.20 4.82
N HIS A 139 15.62 -4.97 3.91
CA HIS A 139 16.28 -6.25 4.20
C HIS A 139 17.70 -6.03 4.75
N TYR A 140 17.76 -5.26 5.85
CA TYR A 140 19.01 -4.74 6.42
C TYR A 140 19.90 -5.83 7.02
N GLN A 141 19.29 -6.91 7.52
CA GLN A 141 19.98 -8.11 7.97
C GLN A 141 19.55 -9.27 7.08
N ALA A 142 20.46 -9.74 6.25
CA ALA A 142 20.20 -10.74 5.22
C ALA A 142 21.13 -11.93 5.38
N SER A 143 20.57 -13.12 5.33
CA SER A 143 21.27 -14.37 5.58
C SER A 143 20.65 -15.51 4.78
N ASP A 144 21.45 -16.49 4.39
CA ASP A 144 20.96 -17.77 3.86
C ASP A 144 20.38 -18.66 4.98
N SER A 145 20.68 -18.34 6.25
CA SER A 145 20.02 -18.90 7.43
C SER A 145 18.69 -18.16 7.68
N PRO A 146 17.52 -18.83 7.57
CA PRO A 146 16.22 -18.14 7.65
C PRO A 146 16.00 -17.40 8.97
N SER A 147 16.45 -17.96 10.10
CA SER A 147 16.30 -17.36 11.44
C SER A 147 17.05 -16.04 11.60
N ASP A 148 18.06 -15.79 10.76
CA ASP A 148 19.00 -14.68 10.93
C ASP A 148 18.66 -13.51 10.00
N ASN A 149 17.52 -13.57 9.32
CA ASN A 149 16.98 -12.47 8.53
C ASN A 149 16.19 -11.49 9.40
N ALA A 150 16.23 -10.22 9.02
CA ALA A 150 15.34 -9.19 9.54
C ALA A 150 14.86 -8.25 8.43
N PHE A 151 13.62 -7.80 8.55
CA PHE A 151 12.97 -6.94 7.55
C PHE A 151 12.22 -5.78 8.21
N VAL A 152 12.24 -4.59 7.62
CA VAL A 152 11.51 -3.42 8.15
C VAL A 152 10.02 -3.52 7.81
N ALA A 153 9.16 -3.52 8.83
CA ALA A 153 7.70 -3.58 8.67
C ALA A 153 7.07 -2.19 8.50
N GLN A 154 7.59 -1.20 9.22
CA GLN A 154 7.03 0.15 9.25
C GLN A 154 8.10 1.19 9.62
N VAL A 155 7.98 2.39 9.07
CA VAL A 155 8.73 3.57 9.50
C VAL A 155 7.77 4.73 9.72
N GLY A 156 7.85 5.35 10.90
CA GLY A 156 6.85 6.28 11.42
C GLY A 156 5.89 5.60 12.38
N ASP A 157 5.34 6.39 13.30
CA ASP A 157 4.26 5.99 14.22
C ASP A 157 2.96 6.67 13.78
N VAL A 158 1.85 5.93 13.85
CA VAL A 158 0.54 6.39 13.38
C VAL A 158 0.09 7.62 14.17
N ASP A 159 0.22 7.59 15.50
CA ASP A 159 -0.34 8.65 16.34
C ASP A 159 0.43 9.97 16.20
N THR A 160 1.76 9.92 16.14
CA THR A 160 2.57 11.14 15.95
C THR A 160 2.50 11.68 14.54
N ASP A 161 2.49 10.84 13.50
CA ASP A 161 2.38 11.32 12.11
C ASP A 161 0.98 11.86 11.83
N HIS A 162 -0.07 11.16 12.29
CA HIS A 162 -1.44 11.55 11.97
C HIS A 162 -1.95 12.69 12.84
N SER A 163 -1.74 12.64 14.17
CA SER A 163 -2.34 13.60 15.12
C SER A 163 -1.46 14.80 15.46
N LYS A 164 -0.15 14.77 15.15
CA LYS A 164 0.80 15.85 15.53
C LYS A 164 1.45 16.57 14.36
N TRP A 165 1.16 16.14 13.13
CA TRP A 165 1.62 16.82 11.92
C TRP A 165 0.55 16.90 10.84
N TRP A 166 0.26 18.13 10.43
CA TRP A 166 -0.26 18.42 9.10
C TRP A 166 0.68 19.42 8.46
N GLY A 167 1.33 19.11 7.35
CA GLY A 167 2.36 19.97 6.79
C GLY A 167 3.21 19.29 5.72
N ARG A 168 4.29 19.96 5.30
CA ARG A 168 5.23 19.41 4.30
C ARG A 168 6.09 18.30 4.94
N PRO A 169 6.27 17.12 4.34
CA PRO A 169 7.18 16.10 4.87
C PRO A 169 8.64 16.59 4.91
N GLU A 170 8.97 17.58 4.08
CA GLU A 170 10.28 18.25 4.05
C GLU A 170 10.52 19.20 5.25
N GLN A 171 9.47 19.51 6.03
CA GLN A 171 9.53 20.38 7.21
C GLN A 171 9.19 19.65 8.51
N GLN A 172 8.79 18.37 8.44
CA GLN A 172 8.57 17.55 9.63
C GLN A 172 9.91 17.32 10.36
N PRO A 173 10.00 17.56 11.67
CA PRO A 173 11.21 17.25 12.43
C PRO A 173 11.56 15.76 12.36
N GLN A 174 12.84 15.41 12.52
CA GLN A 174 13.33 14.01 12.35
C GLN A 174 14.21 13.53 13.51
N ARG A 175 14.34 14.34 14.56
CA ARG A 175 15.15 14.07 15.76
C ARG A 175 14.32 14.25 17.03
N GLY A 176 13.00 14.10 16.92
CA GLY A 176 12.10 14.23 18.05
C GLY A 176 12.19 13.01 18.97
N ALA A 177 12.09 13.24 20.28
CA ALA A 177 11.90 12.17 21.25
C ALA A 177 10.54 11.47 21.05
N GLU A 178 10.35 10.32 21.70
CA GLU A 178 9.08 9.58 21.70
C GLU A 178 7.87 10.49 21.91
N ASN A 179 6.76 10.18 21.21
CA ASN A 179 5.50 10.90 21.31
C ASN A 179 5.56 12.39 20.89
N SER A 180 6.59 12.81 20.13
CA SER A 180 6.70 14.16 19.52
C SER A 180 6.47 14.16 18.01
N THR A 181 6.21 15.32 17.41
CA THR A 181 6.04 15.51 15.95
C THR A 181 7.21 14.98 15.11
N GLY A 182 8.41 14.89 15.70
CA GLY A 182 9.60 14.35 15.04
C GLY A 182 9.97 12.92 15.43
N TRP A 183 9.08 12.21 16.12
CA TRP A 183 9.23 10.80 16.41
C TRP A 183 8.82 9.98 15.20
N ARG A 184 9.77 9.22 14.65
CA ARG A 184 9.58 8.33 13.51
C ARG A 184 10.32 7.02 13.79
N PRO A 185 9.75 6.14 14.62
CA PRO A 185 10.36 4.87 14.96
C PRO A 185 10.45 3.97 13.72
N VAL A 186 11.31 2.95 13.81
CA VAL A 186 11.42 1.88 12.83
C VAL A 186 11.01 0.57 13.49
N HIS A 187 9.97 -0.06 12.96
CA HIS A 187 9.54 -1.37 13.43
C HIS A 187 10.07 -2.45 12.48
N VAL A 188 10.59 -3.53 13.06
CA VAL A 188 11.22 -4.64 12.34
C VAL A 188 10.54 -5.96 12.65
N ILE A 189 10.60 -6.87 11.68
CA ILE A 189 10.24 -8.28 11.76
C ILE A 189 11.56 -9.06 11.87
N THR A 190 11.65 -9.93 12.86
CA THR A 190 12.78 -10.85 13.08
C THR A 190 12.21 -12.23 13.45
N SER A 191 13.06 -13.26 13.48
CA SER A 191 12.67 -14.57 14.05
C SER A 191 12.23 -14.48 15.52
N VAL A 192 12.79 -13.54 16.28
CA VAL A 192 12.36 -13.21 17.64
C VAL A 192 11.03 -12.46 17.58
N GLY A 193 9.95 -13.17 17.89
CA GLY A 193 8.57 -12.71 17.79
C GLY A 193 7.70 -13.63 16.92
N GLY A 194 8.31 -14.28 15.92
CA GLY A 194 7.71 -15.38 15.16
C GLY A 194 6.47 -15.01 14.33
N LYS A 195 6.30 -13.73 13.96
CA LYS A 195 5.16 -13.19 13.20
C LYS A 195 5.59 -12.21 12.11
N GLY A 196 4.74 -12.01 11.11
CA GLY A 196 4.91 -11.03 10.04
C GLY A 196 5.19 -11.64 8.66
N ALA A 197 4.67 -12.85 8.41
CA ALA A 197 4.80 -13.52 7.13
C ALA A 197 4.09 -12.78 5.98
N ASP A 198 3.02 -12.03 6.29
CA ASP A 198 2.29 -11.13 5.39
C ASP A 198 3.21 -10.08 4.74
N ILE A 199 3.81 -9.22 5.55
CA ILE A 199 4.69 -8.14 5.09
C ILE A 199 5.95 -8.68 4.40
N VAL A 200 6.53 -9.77 4.94
CA VAL A 200 7.74 -10.35 4.34
C VAL A 200 7.42 -11.04 3.01
N ALA A 201 6.26 -11.67 2.87
CA ALA A 201 5.84 -12.23 1.58
C ALA A 201 5.57 -11.13 0.54
N GLU A 202 4.99 -9.99 0.90
CA GLU A 202 4.87 -8.85 -0.02
C GLU A 202 6.22 -8.21 -0.37
N ALA A 203 7.21 -8.27 0.52
CA ALA A 203 8.59 -7.93 0.19
C ALA A 203 9.18 -8.89 -0.86
N VAL A 204 8.93 -10.19 -0.75
CA VAL A 204 9.31 -11.19 -1.76
C VAL A 204 8.62 -10.89 -3.10
N ALA A 205 7.28 -10.74 -3.11
CA ALA A 205 6.50 -10.43 -4.31
C ALA A 205 7.03 -9.17 -5.02
N THR A 206 7.34 -8.12 -4.25
CA THR A 206 7.93 -6.88 -4.78
C THR A 206 9.34 -7.10 -5.33
N MET A 207 10.25 -7.71 -4.58
CA MET A 207 11.62 -7.92 -5.04
C MET A 207 11.69 -8.80 -6.29
N VAL A 208 10.92 -9.89 -6.35
CA VAL A 208 10.89 -10.79 -7.51
C VAL A 208 10.29 -10.09 -8.73
N SER A 209 9.12 -9.47 -8.59
CA SER A 209 8.43 -8.83 -9.72
C SER A 209 9.25 -7.68 -10.33
N VAL A 210 9.92 -6.87 -9.50
CA VAL A 210 10.83 -5.82 -9.99
C VAL A 210 12.12 -6.40 -10.57
N SER A 211 12.62 -7.54 -10.08
CA SER A 211 13.77 -8.23 -10.71
C SER A 211 13.47 -8.61 -12.16
N LEU A 212 12.25 -9.06 -12.45
CA LEU A 212 11.82 -9.39 -13.81
C LEU A 212 11.76 -8.14 -14.70
N LEU A 213 11.22 -7.03 -14.19
CA LEU A 213 11.23 -5.75 -14.91
C LEU A 213 12.64 -5.26 -15.25
N LEU A 214 13.59 -5.37 -14.33
CA LEU A 214 14.98 -4.93 -14.55
C LEU A 214 15.74 -5.83 -15.53
N LYS A 215 15.36 -7.11 -15.67
CA LYS A 215 15.88 -8.01 -16.72
C LYS A 215 15.39 -7.67 -18.13
N ARG A 216 14.23 -7.04 -18.29
CA ARG A 216 13.67 -6.69 -19.60
C ARG A 216 14.43 -5.48 -20.21
N PRO A 217 14.62 -5.43 -21.55
CA PRO A 217 15.30 -4.30 -22.19
C PRO A 217 14.58 -2.95 -21.98
N GLY A 218 15.32 -1.91 -21.65
CA GLY A 218 14.82 -0.54 -21.43
C GLY A 218 15.91 0.39 -20.90
N ALA A 219 15.60 1.68 -20.73
CA ALA A 219 16.58 2.66 -20.24
C ALA A 219 17.00 2.44 -18.78
N TYR A 220 16.21 1.66 -18.03
CA TYR A 220 16.42 1.31 -16.62
C TYR A 220 16.64 -0.19 -16.42
N SER A 221 17.09 -0.93 -17.44
CA SER A 221 17.48 -2.33 -17.29
C SER A 221 18.74 -2.46 -16.41
N ASP A 222 18.72 -3.40 -15.46
CA ASP A 222 19.79 -3.66 -14.50
C ASP A 222 19.76 -5.14 -14.08
N THR A 223 20.41 -5.99 -14.88
CA THR A 223 20.46 -7.44 -14.63
C THR A 223 21.24 -7.80 -13.36
N THR A 224 22.22 -6.97 -12.97
CA THR A 224 22.99 -7.17 -11.73
C THR A 224 22.11 -6.96 -10.50
N LYS A 225 21.39 -5.83 -10.43
CA LYS A 225 20.43 -5.58 -9.35
C LYS A 225 19.26 -6.56 -9.38
N ALA A 226 18.80 -6.99 -10.56
CA ALA A 226 17.81 -8.05 -10.66
C ALA A 226 18.26 -9.36 -10.00
N GLY A 227 19.51 -9.79 -10.23
CA GLY A 227 20.09 -10.97 -9.57
C GLY A 227 20.14 -10.82 -8.05
N ILE A 228 20.55 -9.64 -7.54
CA ILE A 228 20.57 -9.34 -6.11
C ILE A 228 19.15 -9.40 -5.52
N LEU A 229 18.16 -8.77 -6.17
CA LEU A 229 16.77 -8.78 -5.73
C LEU A 229 16.19 -10.20 -5.66
N LEU A 230 16.43 -11.03 -6.68
CA LEU A 230 15.95 -12.42 -6.68
C LEU A 230 16.63 -13.27 -5.59
N SER A 231 17.91 -13.04 -5.32
CA SER A 231 18.63 -13.69 -4.21
C SER A 231 18.05 -13.28 -2.84
N ARG A 232 17.86 -11.97 -2.60
CA ARG A 232 17.26 -11.46 -1.35
C ARG A 232 15.81 -11.91 -1.18
N ALA A 233 15.03 -11.97 -2.25
CA ALA A 233 13.69 -12.52 -2.23
C ALA A 233 13.65 -13.99 -1.83
N LYS A 234 14.59 -14.83 -2.32
CA LYS A 234 14.66 -16.24 -1.92
C LYS A 234 15.00 -16.38 -0.42
N GLN A 235 15.93 -15.58 0.11
CA GLN A 235 16.21 -15.51 1.55
C GLN A 235 14.98 -15.10 2.38
N LEU A 236 14.29 -14.02 1.96
CA LEU A 236 13.08 -13.55 2.64
C LEU A 236 11.91 -14.53 2.55
N PHE A 237 11.79 -15.33 1.48
CA PHE A 237 10.74 -16.34 1.37
C PHE A 237 10.99 -17.54 2.29
N GLU A 238 12.24 -18.00 2.42
CA GLU A 238 12.60 -18.99 3.43
C GLU A 238 12.34 -18.46 4.85
N PHE A 239 12.67 -17.18 5.11
CA PHE A 239 12.36 -16.52 6.37
C PHE A 239 10.85 -16.45 6.65
N ALA A 240 10.03 -15.98 5.69
CA ALA A 240 8.57 -15.85 5.83
C ALA A 240 7.89 -17.15 6.27
N LYS A 241 8.34 -18.30 5.75
CA LYS A 241 7.83 -19.63 6.15
C LYS A 241 8.10 -19.99 7.63
N THR A 242 9.05 -19.32 8.28
CA THR A 242 9.38 -19.50 9.72
C THR A 242 8.58 -18.58 10.66
N ILE A 243 8.17 -17.39 10.21
CA ILE A 243 7.53 -16.33 11.02
C ILE A 243 6.02 -16.20 10.77
N LYS A 244 5.31 -17.31 10.91
CA LYS A 244 3.87 -17.46 10.63
C LYS A 244 3.00 -16.43 11.37
N ASN A 245 1.78 -16.23 10.89
CA ASN A 245 0.82 -15.20 11.36
C ASN A 245 1.16 -13.79 10.87
N THR A 246 0.16 -12.92 10.97
CA THR A 246 0.17 -11.53 10.51
C THR A 246 0.96 -10.63 11.44
N TRP A 247 1.46 -9.52 10.90
CA TRP A 247 2.21 -8.52 11.65
C TRP A 247 1.29 -7.54 12.39
N GLY A 248 1.80 -7.02 13.50
CA GLY A 248 1.29 -5.81 14.14
C GLY A 248 2.44 -5.06 14.83
N PRO A 249 2.35 -3.73 14.97
CA PRO A 249 3.35 -2.96 15.66
C PRO A 249 3.41 -3.38 17.15
N PRO A 250 4.61 -3.43 17.76
CA PRO A 250 4.77 -3.82 19.16
C PRO A 250 4.19 -2.80 20.16
N TYR A 251 3.95 -1.56 19.70
CA TYR A 251 3.32 -0.45 20.42
C TYR A 251 2.76 0.55 19.41
N GLY A 252 1.84 1.42 19.84
CA GLY A 252 1.15 2.36 18.96
C GLY A 252 0.04 1.71 18.14
N ASN A 253 -0.67 2.52 17.35
CA ASN A 253 -1.76 2.05 16.51
C ASN A 253 -1.26 1.38 15.21
N ASN A 254 -2.01 0.42 14.70
CA ASN A 254 -1.81 -0.14 13.37
C ASN A 254 -2.79 0.52 12.39
N ALA A 255 -2.28 1.07 11.29
CA ALA A 255 -3.14 1.64 10.24
C ALA A 255 -3.67 0.59 9.25
N TYR A 256 -2.99 -0.55 9.12
CA TYR A 256 -3.26 -1.60 8.12
C TYR A 256 -3.19 -2.98 8.80
N TYR A 257 -4.33 -3.44 9.33
CA TYR A 257 -4.48 -4.74 10.00
C TYR A 257 -4.63 -5.87 8.98
N SER A 258 -3.63 -6.74 8.87
CA SER A 258 -3.75 -7.95 8.05
C SER A 258 -4.66 -9.00 8.71
N SER A 259 -5.61 -9.54 7.96
CA SER A 259 -6.54 -10.61 8.34
C SER A 259 -6.02 -12.02 8.01
N SER A 260 -5.06 -12.12 7.08
CA SER A 260 -4.44 -13.35 6.61
C SER A 260 -3.01 -13.09 6.12
N TYR A 261 -2.13 -14.09 6.26
CA TYR A 261 -0.78 -14.09 5.66
C TYR A 261 -0.61 -15.20 4.60
N ASN A 262 -1.64 -16.05 4.41
CA ASN A 262 -1.55 -17.22 3.55
C ASN A 262 -1.63 -16.82 2.07
N ASP A 263 -2.36 -15.76 1.76
CA ASP A 263 -2.54 -15.24 0.42
C ASP A 263 -1.34 -14.41 -0.03
N ASP A 264 -0.70 -13.62 0.85
CA ASP A 264 0.60 -13.01 0.56
C ASP A 264 1.65 -14.09 0.27
N LEU A 265 1.70 -15.17 1.06
CA LEU A 265 2.60 -16.31 0.80
C LEU A 265 2.29 -16.99 -0.54
N ALA A 266 1.01 -17.14 -0.91
CA ALA A 266 0.62 -17.68 -2.22
C ALA A 266 1.02 -16.74 -3.36
N TRP A 267 0.93 -15.43 -3.16
CA TRP A 267 1.35 -14.41 -4.13
C TRP A 267 2.87 -14.35 -4.30
N ALA A 268 3.62 -14.38 -3.21
CA ALA A 268 5.08 -14.50 -3.19
C ALA A 268 5.55 -15.77 -3.92
N ALA A 269 4.91 -16.91 -3.65
CA ALA A 269 5.20 -18.17 -4.33
C ALA A 269 4.85 -18.12 -5.82
N ALA A 270 3.74 -17.46 -6.20
CA ALA A 270 3.35 -17.23 -7.58
C ALA A 270 4.41 -16.41 -8.35
N TRP A 271 4.97 -15.37 -7.72
CA TRP A 271 6.06 -14.59 -8.30
C TRP A 271 7.35 -15.38 -8.45
N LEU A 272 7.75 -16.16 -7.43
CA LEU A 272 8.92 -17.03 -7.52
C LEU A 272 8.77 -18.08 -8.63
N CYS A 273 7.58 -18.69 -8.74
CA CYS A 273 7.26 -19.57 -9.87
C CYS A 273 7.38 -18.83 -11.21
N ARG A 274 6.79 -17.62 -11.34
CA ARG A 274 6.89 -16.84 -12.58
C ARG A 274 8.35 -16.55 -12.94
N ALA A 275 9.21 -16.28 -11.98
CA ALA A 275 10.62 -16.00 -12.23
C ALA A 275 11.40 -17.22 -12.72
N ASP A 276 11.18 -18.40 -12.13
CA ASP A 276 11.81 -19.65 -12.59
C ASP A 276 11.38 -20.00 -14.04
N ILE A 277 10.14 -19.67 -14.44
CA ILE A 277 9.63 -19.86 -15.81
C ILE A 277 10.18 -18.79 -16.78
N ASP A 278 10.16 -17.50 -16.41
CA ASP A 278 10.62 -16.40 -17.28
C ASP A 278 12.14 -16.44 -17.53
N ASP A 279 12.92 -17.02 -16.62
CA ASP A 279 14.36 -17.26 -16.81
C ASP A 279 14.65 -18.45 -17.76
N GLY A 280 13.62 -19.18 -18.22
CA GLY A 280 13.73 -20.28 -19.19
C GLY A 280 14.49 -21.51 -18.68
N ALA A 281 14.86 -21.53 -17.39
CA ALA A 281 15.69 -22.56 -16.79
C ALA A 281 14.91 -23.82 -16.38
N MET A 282 13.60 -23.70 -16.16
CA MET A 282 12.75 -24.78 -15.63
C MET A 282 11.38 -24.79 -16.29
N SER A 283 10.78 -25.97 -16.42
CA SER A 283 9.34 -26.08 -16.70
C SER A 283 8.56 -26.00 -15.38
N VAL A 284 7.25 -25.81 -15.48
CA VAL A 284 6.34 -25.82 -14.33
C VAL A 284 6.46 -27.11 -13.52
N SER A 285 6.74 -28.24 -14.19
CA SER A 285 6.91 -29.56 -13.58
C SER A 285 8.29 -29.80 -12.95
N THR A 286 9.28 -28.93 -13.17
CA THR A 286 10.63 -29.04 -12.59
C THR A 286 11.01 -27.88 -11.66
N SER A 287 10.30 -26.74 -11.72
CA SER A 287 10.49 -25.64 -10.76
C SER A 287 9.97 -25.99 -9.37
N ALA A 288 10.86 -26.00 -8.38
CA ALA A 288 10.50 -26.15 -6.97
C ALA A 288 9.59 -25.01 -6.47
N ALA A 289 9.73 -23.80 -7.01
CA ALA A 289 8.84 -22.68 -6.71
C ALA A 289 7.42 -22.94 -7.24
N CYS A 290 7.26 -23.39 -8.49
CA CYS A 290 5.95 -23.72 -9.06
C CYS A 290 5.27 -24.94 -8.39
N ILE A 291 6.05 -25.95 -8.01
CA ILE A 291 5.55 -27.11 -7.26
C ILE A 291 5.04 -26.67 -5.88
N SER A 292 5.83 -25.88 -5.13
CA SER A 292 5.43 -25.42 -3.80
C SER A 292 4.32 -24.37 -3.81
N ALA A 293 4.21 -23.53 -4.84
CA ALA A 293 3.16 -22.52 -4.94
C ALA A 293 1.73 -23.11 -4.89
N SER A 294 1.57 -24.37 -5.32
CA SER A 294 0.30 -25.09 -5.26
C SER A 294 -0.17 -25.35 -3.82
N SER A 295 0.73 -25.59 -2.86
CA SER A 295 0.35 -25.80 -1.46
C SER A 295 0.03 -24.50 -0.72
N PHE A 296 0.68 -23.39 -1.09
CA PHE A 296 0.29 -22.06 -0.61
C PHE A 296 -1.07 -21.64 -1.15
N TRP A 297 -1.39 -21.97 -2.41
CA TRP A 297 -2.74 -21.80 -2.94
C TRP A 297 -3.79 -22.60 -2.16
N ASP A 298 -3.49 -23.83 -1.76
CA ASP A 298 -4.43 -24.66 -1.00
C ASP A 298 -4.83 -24.07 0.35
N ALA A 299 -3.94 -23.29 0.99
CA ALA A 299 -4.25 -22.52 2.19
C ALA A 299 -5.13 -21.27 1.94
N THR A 300 -5.22 -20.83 0.67
CA THR A 300 -5.75 -19.52 0.25
C THR A 300 -7.00 -19.60 -0.63
N LYS A 301 -7.27 -20.73 -1.29
CA LYS A 301 -8.41 -20.93 -2.21
C LYS A 301 -9.81 -20.67 -1.64
N ASN A 302 -9.92 -20.55 -0.31
CA ASN A 302 -11.14 -20.24 0.42
C ASN A 302 -11.16 -18.82 1.05
N ALA A 303 -10.19 -17.97 0.69
CA ALA A 303 -10.15 -16.57 1.10
C ALA A 303 -11.38 -15.76 0.63
N SER A 304 -11.54 -14.57 1.20
CA SER A 304 -12.57 -13.61 0.81
C SER A 304 -12.56 -13.34 -0.70
N LEU A 305 -13.74 -13.12 -1.27
CA LEU A 305 -13.89 -12.79 -2.68
C LEU A 305 -13.82 -11.27 -2.88
N ASP A 306 -12.60 -10.74 -2.76
CA ASP A 306 -12.19 -9.38 -3.13
C ASP A 306 -10.73 -9.36 -3.61
N LEU A 307 -10.20 -8.16 -3.88
CA LEU A 307 -8.77 -7.91 -4.08
C LEU A 307 -8.42 -6.57 -3.44
N SER A 308 -7.54 -6.59 -2.44
CA SER A 308 -7.13 -5.40 -1.69
C SER A 308 -5.71 -5.56 -1.13
N TRP A 309 -5.26 -4.62 -0.30
CA TRP A 309 -4.00 -4.74 0.42
C TRP A 309 -4.02 -5.82 1.51
N ASP A 310 -5.20 -6.29 1.90
CA ASP A 310 -5.46 -7.30 2.95
C ASP A 310 -5.77 -8.69 2.36
N ASN A 311 -5.92 -8.77 1.04
CA ASN A 311 -6.30 -10.00 0.36
C ASN A 311 -5.81 -9.96 -1.09
N VAL A 312 -4.71 -10.66 -1.37
CA VAL A 312 -4.10 -10.78 -2.69
C VAL A 312 -4.38 -12.13 -3.36
N ALA A 313 -5.28 -12.95 -2.81
CA ALA A 313 -5.64 -14.27 -3.32
C ALA A 313 -6.05 -14.26 -4.81
N ALA A 314 -6.78 -13.22 -5.23
CA ALA A 314 -7.19 -13.05 -6.63
C ALA A 314 -5.99 -12.80 -7.58
N ALA A 315 -4.98 -12.06 -7.12
CA ALA A 315 -3.77 -11.80 -7.89
C ALA A 315 -2.88 -13.05 -7.98
N ALA A 316 -2.75 -13.79 -6.87
CA ALA A 316 -2.11 -15.10 -6.84
C ALA A 316 -2.79 -16.07 -7.83
N ALA A 317 -4.11 -16.18 -7.81
CA ALA A 317 -4.87 -17.03 -8.74
C ALA A 317 -4.57 -16.69 -10.21
N LEU A 318 -4.57 -15.41 -10.58
CA LEU A 318 -4.24 -14.97 -11.94
C LEU A 318 -2.82 -15.42 -12.35
N LEU A 319 -1.82 -15.11 -11.52
CA LEU A 319 -0.42 -15.38 -11.87
C LEU A 319 -0.09 -16.88 -11.87
N LEU A 320 -0.67 -17.66 -10.95
CA LEU A 320 -0.51 -19.13 -10.91
C LEU A 320 -1.20 -19.82 -12.09
N ARG A 321 -2.36 -19.31 -12.53
CA ARG A 321 -3.01 -19.76 -13.76
C ARG A 321 -2.17 -19.43 -14.99
N ASP A 322 -1.65 -18.21 -15.06
CA ASP A 322 -0.88 -17.72 -16.21
C ASP A 322 0.51 -18.37 -16.32
N THR A 323 1.04 -18.97 -15.23
CA THR A 323 2.19 -19.89 -15.28
C THR A 323 1.80 -21.36 -15.46
N GLY A 324 0.56 -21.75 -15.15
CA GLY A 324 0.09 -23.14 -15.16
C GLY A 324 0.51 -23.95 -13.92
N ALA A 325 0.90 -23.30 -12.82
CA ALA A 325 1.42 -23.93 -11.61
C ALA A 325 0.48 -25.02 -11.06
N GLY A 326 1.03 -26.21 -10.75
CA GLY A 326 0.26 -27.38 -10.31
C GLY A 326 -0.49 -28.14 -11.42
N GLY A 327 -0.41 -27.68 -12.68
CA GLY A 327 -1.07 -28.32 -13.81
C GLY A 327 -2.60 -28.11 -13.83
N SER A 328 -3.28 -28.82 -14.73
CA SER A 328 -4.68 -28.54 -15.11
C SER A 328 -5.68 -28.56 -13.96
N ALA A 329 -5.51 -29.44 -12.97
CA ALA A 329 -6.38 -29.52 -11.79
C ALA A 329 -6.29 -28.25 -10.92
N TYR A 330 -5.08 -27.73 -10.70
CA TYR A 330 -4.87 -26.48 -9.99
C TYR A 330 -5.28 -25.27 -10.85
N THR A 331 -5.01 -25.30 -12.17
CA THR A 331 -5.50 -24.28 -13.11
C THR A 331 -7.02 -24.10 -13.01
N ALA A 332 -7.78 -25.19 -12.95
CA ALA A 332 -9.23 -25.15 -12.74
C ALA A 332 -9.63 -24.58 -11.37
N SER A 333 -8.81 -24.79 -10.32
CA SER A 333 -9.02 -24.20 -8.99
C SER A 333 -8.82 -22.68 -8.99
N TYR A 334 -7.77 -22.18 -9.67
CA TYR A 334 -7.55 -20.74 -9.84
C TYR A 334 -8.69 -20.09 -10.63
N ASP A 335 -9.07 -20.67 -11.77
CA ASP A 335 -10.18 -20.17 -12.59
C ASP A 335 -11.51 -20.22 -11.82
N TYR A 336 -11.75 -21.23 -10.98
CA TYR A 336 -12.94 -21.28 -10.11
C TYR A 336 -12.98 -20.10 -9.12
N PHE A 337 -11.86 -19.77 -8.46
CA PHE A 337 -11.80 -18.61 -7.58
C PHE A 337 -12.06 -17.29 -8.34
N ILE A 338 -11.38 -17.11 -9.47
CA ILE A 338 -11.53 -15.94 -10.34
C ILE A 338 -12.98 -15.80 -10.82
N ASN A 339 -13.62 -16.89 -11.23
CA ASN A 339 -15.01 -16.90 -11.67
C ASN A 339 -15.95 -16.45 -10.55
N ARG A 340 -15.84 -17.03 -9.34
CA ARG A 340 -16.67 -16.62 -8.18
C ARG A 340 -16.50 -15.14 -7.82
N LEU A 341 -15.27 -14.61 -7.86
CA LEU A 341 -15.00 -13.20 -7.61
C LEU A 341 -15.69 -12.31 -8.65
N LEU A 342 -15.56 -12.66 -9.93
CA LEU A 342 -16.17 -11.90 -11.02
C LEU A 342 -17.70 -12.02 -11.01
N GLU A 343 -18.27 -13.19 -10.72
CA GLU A 343 -19.71 -13.39 -10.53
C GLU A 343 -20.25 -12.52 -9.38
N ARG A 344 -19.54 -12.44 -8.25
CA ARG A 344 -19.91 -11.62 -7.08
C ARG A 344 -19.98 -10.12 -7.38
N PHE A 345 -19.11 -9.60 -8.26
CA PHE A 345 -19.09 -8.17 -8.61
C PHE A 345 -19.92 -7.83 -9.86
N ILE A 346 -19.79 -8.62 -10.94
CA ILE A 346 -20.52 -8.41 -12.20
C ILE A 346 -22.02 -8.71 -12.01
N GLY A 347 -22.37 -9.73 -11.23
CA GLY A 347 -23.75 -10.10 -10.90
C GLY A 347 -24.37 -9.30 -9.75
N SER A 348 -23.75 -8.20 -9.32
CA SER A 348 -24.26 -7.37 -8.22
C SER A 348 -25.58 -6.68 -8.59
N THR A 349 -26.45 -6.51 -7.59
CA THR A 349 -27.77 -5.85 -7.74
C THR A 349 -27.71 -4.39 -7.30
N THR A 350 -28.71 -3.58 -7.66
CA THR A 350 -28.75 -2.16 -7.28
C THR A 350 -28.66 -1.95 -5.77
N CYS A 351 -27.85 -0.97 -5.32
CA CYS A 351 -27.68 -0.66 -3.91
C CYS A 351 -29.02 -0.29 -3.23
N GLY A 352 -29.46 -1.14 -2.29
CA GLY A 352 -30.64 -0.94 -1.47
C GLY A 352 -30.36 -0.26 -0.13
N ARG A 353 -31.40 -0.02 0.67
CA ARG A 353 -31.29 0.63 2.00
C ARG A 353 -30.79 -0.28 3.14
N LEU A 354 -30.23 -1.47 2.89
CA LEU A 354 -30.00 -2.50 3.93
C LEU A 354 -28.63 -3.21 3.88
N THR A 355 -27.84 -3.00 4.93
CA THR A 355 -27.19 -3.98 5.84
C THR A 355 -26.49 -5.27 5.34
N SER A 356 -26.26 -5.51 4.04
CA SER A 356 -25.57 -6.73 3.57
C SER A 356 -24.12 -6.47 3.12
N PRO A 357 -23.12 -7.30 3.51
CA PRO A 357 -21.71 -7.15 3.13
C PRO A 357 -21.42 -7.72 1.72
N ALA A 358 -22.27 -7.41 0.75
CA ALA A 358 -22.15 -7.83 -0.64
C ALA A 358 -21.94 -6.59 -1.54
N PRO A 359 -21.12 -6.67 -2.60
CA PRO A 359 -21.06 -5.62 -3.60
C PRO A 359 -22.44 -5.33 -4.19
N CYS A 360 -22.75 -4.05 -4.40
CA CYS A 360 -23.98 -3.57 -5.02
C CYS A 360 -23.67 -2.53 -6.10
N THR A 361 -24.54 -2.37 -7.09
CA THR A 361 -24.39 -1.36 -8.15
C THR A 361 -25.09 -0.05 -7.74
N THR A 362 -24.32 1.04 -7.67
CA THR A 362 -24.83 2.41 -7.49
C THR A 362 -25.84 2.78 -8.59
N PRO A 363 -26.78 3.71 -8.34
CA PRO A 363 -27.69 4.22 -9.38
C PRO A 363 -26.99 4.69 -10.68
N GLY A 364 -25.76 5.22 -10.59
CA GLY A 364 -24.95 5.63 -11.73
C GLY A 364 -24.10 4.54 -12.39
N GLY A 365 -24.11 3.30 -11.88
CA GLY A 365 -23.52 2.12 -12.55
C GLY A 365 -22.14 1.66 -12.06
N MET A 366 -21.56 2.31 -11.04
CA MET A 366 -20.38 1.77 -10.36
C MET A 366 -20.78 0.67 -9.38
N VAL A 367 -20.08 -0.46 -9.37
CA VAL A 367 -20.15 -1.43 -8.28
C VAL A 367 -19.46 -0.82 -7.06
N TRP A 368 -20.07 -0.99 -5.89
CA TRP A 368 -19.66 -0.42 -4.62
C TRP A 368 -19.65 -1.55 -3.59
N TYR A 369 -18.58 -1.66 -2.80
CA TYR A 369 -18.41 -2.74 -1.81
C TYR A 369 -18.17 -2.23 -0.39
N ASN A 370 -17.44 -1.12 -0.24
CA ASN A 370 -17.07 -0.55 1.05
C ASN A 370 -17.02 0.98 0.93
N GLU A 371 -17.32 1.70 2.02
CA GLU A 371 -17.20 3.16 2.07
C GLU A 371 -15.74 3.65 2.05
N TRP A 372 -14.81 2.81 2.49
CA TRP A 372 -13.37 3.08 2.44
C TRP A 372 -12.80 2.58 1.11
N GLY A 373 -12.46 3.51 0.22
CA GLY A 373 -11.91 3.17 -1.10
C GLY A 373 -12.89 2.38 -1.95
N SER A 374 -14.12 2.88 -2.11
CA SER A 374 -15.14 2.28 -2.97
C SER A 374 -14.64 2.13 -4.42
N ALA A 375 -13.97 3.16 -4.93
CA ALA A 375 -13.33 3.12 -6.26
C ALA A 375 -12.16 2.12 -6.31
N ARG A 376 -11.35 2.02 -5.25
CA ARG A 376 -10.21 1.07 -5.16
C ARG A 376 -10.65 -0.37 -5.30
N TYR A 377 -11.66 -0.81 -4.53
CA TYR A 377 -12.12 -2.21 -4.59
C TYR A 377 -12.61 -2.58 -6.01
N THR A 378 -13.39 -1.69 -6.61
CA THR A 378 -13.95 -1.91 -7.94
C THR A 378 -12.90 -1.81 -9.04
N ALA A 379 -11.87 -0.96 -8.88
CA ALA A 379 -10.74 -0.88 -9.80
C ALA A 379 -9.85 -2.13 -9.73
N ASN A 380 -9.64 -2.66 -8.52
CA ASN A 380 -8.91 -3.92 -8.32
C ASN A 380 -9.64 -5.10 -8.96
N VAL A 381 -10.97 -5.20 -8.84
CA VAL A 381 -11.73 -6.26 -9.54
C VAL A 381 -11.83 -5.99 -11.05
N ALA A 382 -11.81 -4.73 -11.51
CA ALA A 382 -11.67 -4.39 -12.93
C ALA A 382 -10.33 -4.88 -13.53
N LEU A 383 -9.23 -4.82 -12.76
CA LEU A 383 -7.95 -5.46 -13.11
C LEU A 383 -8.14 -6.98 -13.28
N VAL A 384 -8.78 -7.66 -12.32
CA VAL A 384 -9.04 -9.10 -12.41
C VAL A 384 -9.90 -9.43 -13.64
N ALA A 385 -10.93 -8.64 -13.93
CA ALA A 385 -11.83 -8.84 -15.05
C ALA A 385 -11.12 -8.67 -16.41
N VAL A 386 -10.27 -7.63 -16.57
CA VAL A 386 -9.52 -7.46 -17.83
C VAL A 386 -8.41 -8.50 -17.96
N ALA A 387 -7.74 -8.90 -16.88
CA ALA A 387 -6.80 -10.02 -16.91
C ALA A 387 -7.50 -11.33 -17.32
N ALA A 388 -8.63 -11.66 -16.69
CA ALA A 388 -9.46 -12.82 -17.03
C ALA A 388 -10.24 -12.72 -18.36
N SER A 389 -9.92 -11.73 -19.21
CA SER A 389 -10.40 -11.60 -20.59
C SER A 389 -9.32 -11.92 -21.65
N ARG A 390 -8.02 -11.86 -21.28
CA ARG A 390 -6.84 -12.00 -22.15
C ARG A 390 -6.88 -13.22 -23.07
N THR A 391 -6.75 -13.02 -24.37
CA THR A 391 -6.84 -14.06 -25.42
C THR A 391 -5.54 -14.85 -25.65
N ASP A 392 -4.43 -14.48 -25.01
CA ASP A 392 -3.10 -15.08 -25.18
C ASP A 392 -2.88 -16.34 -24.32
N GLY A 393 -3.96 -17.02 -23.92
CA GLY A 393 -3.96 -18.11 -22.95
C GLY A 393 -4.06 -17.64 -21.49
N GLY A 394 -3.53 -16.45 -21.16
CA GLY A 394 -3.54 -15.86 -19.81
C GLY A 394 -4.89 -15.30 -19.35
N GLY A 395 -5.99 -15.87 -19.85
CA GLY A 395 -7.37 -15.60 -19.43
C GLY A 395 -8.18 -16.87 -19.19
N GLY A 396 -7.51 -18.03 -19.09
CA GLY A 396 -8.11 -19.37 -19.01
C GLY A 396 -8.53 -19.88 -20.40
N THR A 397 -8.12 -21.08 -20.79
CA THR A 397 -8.36 -21.62 -22.15
C THR A 397 -9.82 -22.02 -22.41
N ALA A 398 -10.58 -22.35 -21.37
CA ALA A 398 -11.99 -22.72 -21.44
C ALA A 398 -12.96 -21.51 -21.56
N VAL A 399 -12.47 -20.27 -21.46
CA VAL A 399 -13.33 -19.07 -21.42
C VAL A 399 -13.75 -18.63 -22.82
N THR A 400 -15.06 -18.59 -23.07
CA THR A 400 -15.65 -18.21 -24.37
C THR A 400 -15.38 -16.75 -24.74
N ALA A 401 -15.40 -16.42 -26.03
CA ALA A 401 -15.26 -15.05 -26.51
C ALA A 401 -16.32 -14.10 -25.92
N ALA A 402 -17.57 -14.55 -25.79
CA ALA A 402 -18.64 -13.78 -25.16
C ALA A 402 -18.38 -13.50 -23.67
N THR A 403 -17.86 -14.49 -22.93
CA THR A 403 -17.47 -14.30 -21.52
C THR A 403 -16.31 -13.31 -21.37
N ARG A 404 -15.32 -13.35 -22.29
CA ARG A 404 -14.21 -12.38 -22.32
C ARG A 404 -14.71 -10.97 -22.59
N ALA A 405 -15.57 -10.80 -23.59
CA ALA A 405 -16.20 -9.53 -23.91
C ALA A 405 -16.99 -8.98 -22.71
N SER A 406 -17.84 -9.79 -22.09
CA SER A 406 -18.59 -9.41 -20.88
C SER A 406 -17.68 -8.89 -19.75
N ARG A 407 -16.60 -9.63 -19.42
CA ARG A 407 -15.63 -9.21 -18.39
C ARG A 407 -14.92 -7.91 -18.74
N ALA A 408 -14.42 -7.79 -19.97
CA ALA A 408 -13.69 -6.60 -20.41
C ALA A 408 -14.59 -5.36 -20.54
N CYS A 409 -15.83 -5.52 -20.99
CA CYS A 409 -16.82 -4.45 -21.09
C CYS A 409 -17.34 -4.01 -19.71
N TRP A 410 -17.49 -4.94 -18.76
CA TRP A 410 -17.72 -4.58 -17.36
C TRP A 410 -16.53 -3.81 -16.79
N ALA A 411 -15.29 -4.32 -16.92
CA ALA A 411 -14.09 -3.61 -16.47
C ALA A 411 -14.00 -2.20 -17.07
N LYS A 412 -14.27 -2.06 -18.37
CA LYS A 412 -14.38 -0.76 -19.04
C LYS A 412 -15.43 0.11 -18.40
N SER A 413 -16.66 -0.36 -18.15
CA SER A 413 -17.72 0.46 -17.55
C SER A 413 -17.31 1.02 -16.18
N GLN A 414 -16.67 0.20 -15.35
CA GLN A 414 -16.25 0.57 -14.01
C GLN A 414 -15.13 1.61 -14.01
N ILE A 415 -14.08 1.38 -14.79
CA ILE A 415 -13.02 2.39 -14.98
C ILE A 415 -13.61 3.65 -15.64
N SER A 416 -14.54 3.50 -16.60
CA SER A 416 -15.12 4.66 -17.29
C SER A 416 -15.92 5.56 -16.35
N TYR A 417 -16.66 4.96 -15.41
CA TYR A 417 -17.34 5.67 -14.34
C TYR A 417 -16.35 6.50 -13.51
N MET A 418 -15.22 5.91 -13.09
CA MET A 418 -14.16 6.59 -12.33
C MET A 418 -13.52 7.75 -13.12
N LEU A 419 -13.47 7.62 -14.44
CA LEU A 419 -12.98 8.65 -15.35
C LEU A 419 -14.01 9.74 -15.70
N GLY A 420 -15.25 9.63 -15.22
CA GLY A 420 -16.28 10.66 -15.38
C GLY A 420 -17.53 10.25 -16.18
N SER A 421 -17.61 9.03 -16.71
CA SER A 421 -18.81 8.50 -17.37
C SER A 421 -19.87 8.09 -16.34
N ASN A 422 -20.38 9.06 -15.60
CA ASN A 422 -21.39 8.92 -14.56
C ASN A 422 -22.38 10.10 -14.61
N PRO A 423 -23.55 10.03 -13.95
CA PRO A 423 -24.59 11.07 -14.04
C PRO A 423 -24.17 12.48 -13.59
N GLN A 424 -23.03 12.61 -12.89
CA GLN A 424 -22.53 13.89 -12.36
C GLN A 424 -21.38 14.49 -13.20
N ASN A 425 -20.92 13.80 -14.27
CA ASN A 425 -19.68 14.10 -15.00
C ASN A 425 -18.45 14.25 -14.07
N GLN A 426 -18.42 13.52 -12.95
CA GLN A 426 -17.38 13.64 -11.93
C GLN A 426 -16.29 12.61 -12.19
N SER A 427 -15.10 13.02 -12.63
CA SER A 427 -13.94 12.14 -12.50
C SER A 427 -13.55 12.01 -11.02
N PHE A 428 -13.06 10.84 -10.63
CA PHE A 428 -12.48 10.54 -9.32
C PHE A 428 -10.95 10.49 -9.38
N VAL A 429 -10.35 10.93 -10.50
CA VAL A 429 -8.90 11.01 -10.70
C VAL A 429 -8.45 12.46 -10.67
N VAL A 430 -7.59 12.82 -9.73
CA VAL A 430 -7.08 14.19 -9.54
C VAL A 430 -6.40 14.68 -10.83
N GLY A 431 -6.86 15.83 -11.33
CA GLY A 431 -6.32 16.47 -12.53
C GLY A 431 -6.74 15.86 -13.87
N TYR A 432 -7.62 14.85 -13.89
CA TYR A 432 -8.20 14.33 -15.13
C TYR A 432 -9.60 14.89 -15.35
N LYS A 433 -9.78 15.67 -16.43
CA LYS A 433 -11.07 16.20 -16.87
C LYS A 433 -11.20 15.92 -18.38
N PRO A 434 -11.94 14.87 -18.82
CA PRO A 434 -11.99 14.50 -20.23
C PRO A 434 -12.72 15.50 -21.13
N SER A 435 -13.53 16.40 -20.55
CA SER A 435 -14.00 17.62 -21.22
C SER A 435 -14.22 18.75 -20.21
N SER A 436 -14.50 19.96 -20.69
CA SER A 436 -14.84 21.12 -19.84
C SER A 436 -16.11 20.97 -19.01
N LEU A 437 -16.97 19.99 -19.33
CA LEU A 437 -18.16 19.63 -18.55
C LEU A 437 -17.81 18.76 -17.32
N HIS A 438 -16.61 18.18 -17.29
CA HIS A 438 -16.21 17.26 -16.23
C HIS A 438 -15.52 17.96 -15.08
N LYS A 439 -15.80 17.46 -13.87
CA LYS A 439 -15.07 17.81 -12.65
C LYS A 439 -13.98 16.79 -12.38
N SER A 440 -12.98 17.17 -11.60
CA SER A 440 -12.01 16.26 -10.96
C SER A 440 -11.91 16.64 -9.48
N PRO A 441 -11.39 15.77 -8.61
CA PRO A 441 -11.10 16.15 -7.23
C PRO A 441 -9.99 17.21 -7.22
N GLU A 442 -10.18 18.25 -6.42
CA GLU A 442 -9.26 19.38 -6.24
C GLU A 442 -8.80 19.50 -4.78
N LYS A 443 -9.45 18.79 -3.84
CA LYS A 443 -9.13 18.75 -2.40
C LYS A 443 -8.90 17.34 -1.85
N PRO A 444 -8.04 16.50 -2.47
CA PRO A 444 -7.69 15.20 -1.90
C PRO A 444 -7.10 15.37 -0.48
N HIS A 445 -7.46 14.47 0.43
CA HIS A 445 -6.95 14.41 1.81
C HIS A 445 -5.49 13.98 1.77
N HIS A 446 -4.60 14.94 1.54
CA HIS A 446 -3.17 14.68 1.35
C HIS A 446 -2.31 15.89 1.79
N ARG A 447 -1.54 15.70 2.87
CA ARG A 447 -0.79 16.75 3.58
C ARG A 447 0.09 17.56 2.65
N SER A 448 1.07 16.93 2.00
CA SER A 448 2.09 17.63 1.21
C SER A 448 1.51 18.43 0.04
N SER A 449 0.41 17.96 -0.59
CA SER A 449 -0.23 18.66 -1.70
C SER A 449 -1.14 19.81 -1.27
N SER A 450 -1.67 19.77 -0.03
CA SER A 450 -2.39 20.90 0.58
C SER A 450 -1.46 22.09 0.90
N CYS A 451 -0.14 21.89 0.91
CA CYS A 451 0.83 22.93 1.18
C CYS A 451 1.19 23.75 -0.06
N ASN A 452 1.42 25.06 0.13
CA ASN A 452 1.92 25.92 -0.94
C ASN A 452 3.33 25.50 -1.40
N ARG A 453 3.65 25.61 -2.69
CA ARG A 453 5.01 25.35 -3.22
C ARG A 453 6.07 26.30 -2.65
N ASN A 454 5.69 27.52 -2.26
CA ASN A 454 6.60 28.45 -1.58
C ASN A 454 6.76 28.05 -0.10
N TYR A 455 7.98 27.68 0.29
CA TYR A 455 8.30 27.20 1.66
C TYR A 455 8.28 28.31 2.72
N THR A 456 8.28 29.59 2.32
CA THR A 456 8.11 30.72 3.25
C THR A 456 6.67 30.86 3.75
N ILE A 457 5.71 30.20 3.10
CA ILE A 457 4.32 30.13 3.56
C ILE A 457 4.19 28.92 4.49
N THR A 458 3.81 29.16 5.75
CA THR A 458 3.52 28.11 6.74
C THR A 458 2.53 27.09 6.19
N CYS A 459 2.77 25.81 6.43
CA CYS A 459 1.79 24.76 6.20
C CYS A 459 1.60 23.98 7.51
N ASP A 460 0.44 24.17 8.12
CA ASP A 460 0.01 23.54 9.37
C ASP A 460 -1.46 23.08 9.21
N TRP A 461 -2.15 22.77 10.32
CA TRP A 461 -3.58 22.38 10.33
C TRP A 461 -4.55 23.38 9.67
N SER A 462 -4.15 24.64 9.43
CA SER A 462 -4.93 25.56 8.60
C SER A 462 -5.03 25.11 7.14
N ALA A 463 -4.02 24.39 6.62
CA ALA A 463 -4.03 23.86 5.25
C ALA A 463 -5.01 22.69 5.08
N LEU A 464 -5.28 21.90 6.13
CA LEU A 464 -6.38 20.91 6.13
C LEU A 464 -7.72 21.62 5.89
N ASN A 465 -7.97 22.70 6.61
CA ASN A 465 -9.23 23.42 6.65
C ASN A 465 -9.36 24.53 5.58
N ALA A 466 -8.37 24.68 4.70
CA ALA A 466 -8.36 25.73 3.68
C ALA A 466 -9.52 25.54 2.67
N PRO A 467 -10.30 26.60 2.35
CA PRO A 467 -11.47 26.49 1.48
C PRO A 467 -11.10 26.30 0.00
N ASP A 468 -9.86 26.61 -0.38
CA ASP A 468 -9.36 26.51 -1.75
C ASP A 468 -8.90 25.08 -2.11
N PRO A 469 -8.74 24.78 -3.42
CA PRO A 469 -8.02 23.60 -3.90
C PRO A 469 -6.64 23.38 -3.26
N ASN A 470 -6.14 22.15 -3.31
CA ASN A 470 -4.76 21.83 -2.94
C ASN A 470 -3.78 22.59 -3.88
N PRO A 471 -2.86 23.42 -3.34
CA PRO A 471 -1.92 24.18 -4.17
C PRO A 471 -0.98 23.32 -5.03
N GLY A 472 -0.65 22.11 -4.55
CA GLY A 472 -0.04 21.07 -5.36
C GLY A 472 -1.12 20.19 -6.00
N VAL A 473 -1.21 20.17 -7.34
CA VAL A 473 -2.10 19.22 -8.02
C VAL A 473 -1.49 17.82 -7.92
N LEU A 474 -2.16 16.91 -7.22
CA LEU A 474 -1.75 15.51 -7.01
C LEU A 474 -2.12 14.64 -8.22
N MET A 475 -1.62 15.02 -9.39
CA MET A 475 -1.96 14.44 -10.70
C MET A 475 -2.00 12.91 -10.70
N GLY A 476 -3.13 12.34 -11.13
CA GLY A 476 -3.31 10.90 -11.33
C GLY A 476 -3.75 10.12 -10.09
N ALA A 477 -3.86 10.72 -8.91
CA ALA A 477 -4.35 10.03 -7.72
C ALA A 477 -5.85 9.69 -7.87
N LEU A 478 -6.21 8.43 -7.59
CA LEU A 478 -7.59 7.99 -7.48
C LEU A 478 -8.06 8.27 -6.04
N VAL A 479 -9.10 9.09 -5.89
CA VAL A 479 -9.72 9.30 -4.57
C VAL A 479 -10.60 8.11 -4.17
N GLY A 480 -10.93 8.00 -2.89
CA GLY A 480 -11.72 6.90 -2.33
C GLY A 480 -13.02 6.60 -3.07
N GLY A 481 -13.68 7.63 -3.61
CA GLY A 481 -14.82 7.49 -4.53
C GLY A 481 -16.16 7.94 -3.93
N PRO A 482 -17.28 7.64 -4.61
CA PRO A 482 -18.61 8.02 -4.14
C PRO A 482 -19.14 7.07 -3.06
N GLY A 483 -20.24 7.49 -2.43
CA GLY A 483 -21.12 6.62 -1.65
C GLY A 483 -21.91 5.63 -2.54
N ALA A 484 -22.63 4.70 -1.89
CA ALA A 484 -23.48 3.72 -2.56
C ALA A 484 -24.68 4.33 -3.33
N ASP A 485 -24.91 5.63 -3.18
CA ASP A 485 -25.94 6.47 -3.77
C ASP A 485 -25.37 7.48 -4.81
N ASP A 486 -24.16 7.23 -5.31
CA ASP A 486 -23.36 8.15 -6.14
C ASP A 486 -22.95 9.46 -5.44
N SER A 487 -23.24 9.65 -4.14
CA SER A 487 -22.94 10.93 -3.47
C SER A 487 -21.43 11.15 -3.33
N TYR A 488 -20.95 12.31 -3.79
CA TYR A 488 -19.56 12.72 -3.65
C TYR A 488 -19.48 14.22 -3.37
N VAL A 489 -18.56 14.61 -2.47
CA VAL A 489 -18.23 16.00 -2.15
C VAL A 489 -16.70 16.07 -2.14
N ASP A 490 -16.13 17.03 -2.86
CA ASP A 490 -14.70 17.30 -2.86
C ASP A 490 -14.36 18.15 -1.62
N ASP A 491 -14.04 17.45 -0.52
CA ASP A 491 -13.71 18.02 0.78
C ASP A 491 -12.51 17.29 1.38
N ARG A 492 -11.49 18.07 1.75
CA ARG A 492 -10.26 17.58 2.37
C ARG A 492 -10.50 16.96 3.75
N GLY A 493 -11.59 17.33 4.43
CA GLY A 493 -12.01 16.71 5.70
C GLY A 493 -12.58 15.29 5.52
N ASP A 494 -13.18 15.00 4.36
CA ASP A 494 -13.76 13.68 4.04
C ASP A 494 -12.66 12.71 3.61
N HIS A 495 -11.98 12.15 4.61
CA HIS A 495 -10.96 11.11 4.47
C HIS A 495 -11.53 9.73 4.10
N LYS A 496 -12.85 9.59 3.88
CA LYS A 496 -13.43 8.38 3.24
C LYS A 496 -13.45 8.54 1.73
N LYS A 497 -14.06 9.62 1.23
CA LYS A 497 -14.27 9.87 -0.20
C LYS A 497 -13.07 10.53 -0.89
N ASN A 498 -12.27 11.31 -0.14
CA ASN A 498 -11.11 12.05 -0.64
C ASN A 498 -9.75 11.54 -0.15
N LYS A 499 -9.67 10.43 0.62
CA LYS A 499 -8.38 9.72 0.81
C LYS A 499 -7.85 9.25 -0.55
N VAL A 500 -6.54 9.32 -0.68
CA VAL A 500 -5.73 8.77 -1.77
C VAL A 500 -4.68 7.85 -1.13
N ALA A 501 -4.32 6.75 -1.77
CA ALA A 501 -3.35 5.79 -1.22
C ALA A 501 -2.63 5.01 -2.32
N LEU A 502 -1.46 4.46 -2.02
CA LEU A 502 -0.70 3.58 -2.93
C LEU A 502 -1.57 2.45 -3.47
N ASP A 503 -2.34 1.82 -2.58
CA ASP A 503 -3.20 0.67 -2.90
C ASP A 503 -4.46 1.06 -3.69
N TYR A 504 -4.88 2.32 -3.63
CA TYR A 504 -6.02 2.83 -4.42
C TYR A 504 -5.66 2.92 -5.90
N ASN A 505 -4.43 3.36 -6.19
CA ASN A 505 -3.95 3.48 -7.57
C ASN A 505 -3.45 2.15 -8.17
N ALA A 506 -3.15 1.12 -7.37
CA ALA A 506 -2.41 -0.05 -7.85
C ALA A 506 -3.19 -0.88 -8.88
N GLY A 507 -4.33 -1.46 -8.48
CA GLY A 507 -5.18 -2.21 -9.40
C GLY A 507 -5.80 -1.32 -10.49
N PHE A 508 -6.11 -0.07 -10.16
CA PHE A 508 -6.54 0.94 -11.15
C PHE A 508 -5.54 1.12 -12.29
N THR A 509 -4.24 1.22 -11.99
CA THR A 509 -3.18 1.35 -13.00
C THR A 509 -3.07 0.08 -13.86
N GLY A 510 -3.19 -1.10 -13.26
CA GLY A 510 -3.24 -2.37 -13.98
C GLY A 510 -4.46 -2.47 -14.91
N ALA A 511 -5.65 -2.09 -14.43
CA ALA A 511 -6.87 -2.07 -15.23
C ALA A 511 -6.77 -1.11 -16.42
N LEU A 512 -6.22 0.10 -16.22
CA LEU A 512 -5.93 1.05 -17.31
C LEU A 512 -4.98 0.47 -18.36
N ALA A 513 -3.93 -0.24 -17.94
CA ALA A 513 -3.00 -0.90 -18.87
C ALA A 513 -3.68 -2.00 -19.69
N GLY A 514 -4.50 -2.85 -19.05
CA GLY A 514 -5.27 -3.89 -19.74
C GLY A 514 -6.30 -3.33 -20.73
N LEU A 515 -7.04 -2.29 -20.33
CA LEU A 515 -7.98 -1.60 -21.23
C LEU A 515 -7.27 -0.89 -22.39
N THR A 516 -6.12 -0.26 -22.14
CA THR A 516 -5.27 0.33 -23.20
C THR A 516 -4.78 -0.74 -24.18
N SER A 517 -4.35 -1.90 -23.68
CA SER A 517 -3.91 -3.01 -24.52
C SER A 517 -5.04 -3.55 -25.39
N LEU A 518 -6.22 -3.73 -24.81
CA LEU A 518 -7.38 -4.24 -25.55
C LEU A 518 -7.86 -3.22 -26.59
N GLU A 519 -7.93 -1.93 -26.24
CA GLU A 519 -8.28 -0.86 -27.17
C GLU A 519 -7.35 -0.80 -28.39
N GLN A 520 -6.04 -1.01 -28.19
CA GLN A 520 -5.07 -1.15 -29.29
C GLN A 520 -5.38 -2.37 -30.17
N SER A 521 -5.64 -3.54 -29.59
CA SER A 521 -5.99 -4.76 -30.33
C SER A 521 -7.33 -4.64 -31.09
N LEU A 522 -8.33 -3.97 -30.51
CA LEU A 522 -9.60 -3.66 -31.17
C LEU A 522 -9.35 -2.76 -32.38
N SER A 523 -8.66 -1.63 -32.19
CA SER A 523 -8.36 -0.69 -33.27
C SER A 523 -7.56 -1.32 -34.40
N GLN A 524 -6.58 -2.18 -34.10
CA GLN A 524 -5.80 -2.92 -35.11
C GLN A 524 -6.64 -3.95 -35.88
N SER A 525 -7.74 -4.42 -35.30
CA SER A 525 -8.68 -5.35 -35.92
C SER A 525 -9.83 -4.67 -36.66
N GLY A 526 -9.82 -3.33 -36.79
CA GLY A 526 -10.95 -2.55 -37.32
C GLY A 526 -12.20 -2.58 -36.44
N CYS A 527 -12.07 -3.03 -35.19
CA CYS A 527 -13.14 -3.15 -34.21
C CYS A 527 -13.12 -1.97 -33.24
N ASN A 528 -14.25 -1.66 -32.61
CA ASN A 528 -14.36 -0.66 -31.56
C ASN A 528 -15.08 -1.24 -30.34
N TRP A 529 -15.13 -0.47 -29.24
CA TRP A 529 -15.76 -0.94 -28.00
C TRP A 529 -17.23 -1.30 -28.15
N ASP A 530 -18.00 -0.54 -28.96
CA ASP A 530 -19.43 -0.81 -29.14
C ASP A 530 -19.64 -2.15 -29.86
N GLY A 531 -18.92 -2.40 -30.96
CA GLY A 531 -18.98 -3.66 -31.69
C GLY A 531 -18.41 -4.85 -30.91
N PHE A 532 -17.38 -4.64 -30.10
CA PHE A 532 -16.83 -5.66 -29.20
C PHE A 532 -17.82 -6.05 -28.09
N CYS A 533 -18.41 -5.06 -27.42
CA CYS A 533 -19.37 -5.31 -26.34
C CYS A 533 -20.72 -5.84 -26.85
N ALA A 534 -21.09 -5.52 -28.10
CA ALA A 534 -22.24 -6.11 -28.79
C ALA A 534 -21.94 -7.50 -29.41
N GLY A 535 -20.68 -7.96 -29.38
CA GLY A 535 -20.27 -9.23 -29.98
C GLY A 535 -20.28 -9.25 -31.52
N THR A 536 -20.39 -8.10 -32.18
CA THR A 536 -20.37 -7.98 -33.65
C THR A 536 -18.96 -7.96 -34.24
N CYS A 537 -17.94 -7.73 -33.42
CA CYS A 537 -16.54 -7.95 -33.77
C CYS A 537 -15.75 -8.47 -32.56
N SER A 538 -14.64 -9.16 -32.84
CA SER A 538 -13.65 -9.59 -31.86
C SER A 538 -12.31 -8.97 -32.24
N PRO A 539 -11.41 -8.66 -31.28
CA PRO A 539 -10.01 -8.51 -31.64
C PRO A 539 -9.55 -9.81 -32.32
N SER A 540 -8.84 -9.65 -33.44
CA SER A 540 -8.12 -10.77 -34.05
C SER A 540 -7.03 -11.24 -33.08
N ALA A 541 -6.74 -12.53 -33.07
CA ALA A 541 -5.64 -13.10 -32.30
C ALA A 541 -4.30 -12.62 -32.88
N LEU A 542 -3.86 -11.44 -32.44
CA LEU A 542 -2.60 -10.83 -32.82
C LEU A 542 -1.46 -11.68 -32.24
N LEU A 543 -0.85 -12.47 -33.12
CA LEU A 543 0.50 -13.03 -33.07
C LEU A 543 1.01 -13.33 -31.65
N SER A 544 0.87 -14.60 -31.27
CA SER A 544 1.69 -15.23 -30.23
C SER A 544 3.16 -14.81 -30.38
N HIS A 545 3.64 -14.00 -29.43
CA HIS A 545 5.02 -13.54 -29.36
C HIS A 545 5.52 -12.91 -30.68
N ALA A 546 5.15 -11.64 -30.91
CA ALA A 546 6.07 -10.77 -31.60
C ALA A 546 7.42 -10.84 -30.86
N SER A 547 8.47 -11.31 -31.55
CA SER A 547 9.84 -11.23 -31.07
C SER A 547 10.15 -9.80 -30.60
N PRO A 548 11.11 -9.58 -29.67
CA PRO A 548 11.52 -8.24 -29.29
C PRO A 548 11.74 -7.40 -30.55
N PRO A 549 11.26 -6.14 -30.59
CA PRO A 549 11.23 -5.35 -31.80
C PRO A 549 12.63 -5.34 -32.45
N PRO A 550 12.72 -5.44 -33.79
CA PRO A 550 14.02 -5.47 -34.46
C PRO A 550 14.87 -4.33 -33.93
N LYS A 551 16.04 -4.71 -33.40
CA LYS A 551 17.01 -3.82 -32.75
C LYS A 551 17.08 -2.52 -33.56
N PRO A 552 16.89 -1.32 -32.95
CA PRO A 552 16.82 -0.07 -33.70
C PRO A 552 17.96 -0.02 -34.69
N SER A 553 17.64 0.21 -35.98
CA SER A 553 18.65 0.22 -37.04
C SER A 553 19.80 1.11 -36.60
N PRO A 554 21.07 0.65 -36.73
CA PRO A 554 22.21 1.45 -36.29
C PRO A 554 22.08 2.87 -36.84
N ARG A 555 22.18 3.85 -35.94
CA ARG A 555 22.26 5.26 -36.31
C ARG A 555 23.30 5.37 -37.44
N PRO A 556 23.01 6.03 -38.57
CA PRO A 556 23.95 6.07 -39.70
C PRO A 556 25.31 6.53 -39.19
N PRO A 557 26.41 5.86 -39.60
CA PRO A 557 27.72 6.15 -39.07
C PRO A 557 28.06 7.63 -39.29
N PRO A 558 28.72 8.29 -38.33
CA PRO A 558 29.20 9.64 -38.54
C PRO A 558 30.11 9.66 -39.78
N SER A 559 30.02 10.72 -40.57
CA SER A 559 30.79 10.92 -41.80
C SER A 559 32.28 10.63 -41.60
N PRO A 560 32.98 10.04 -42.61
CA PRO A 560 34.34 9.55 -42.43
C PRO A 560 35.27 10.67 -41.95
N LYS A 561 35.94 10.39 -40.83
CA LYS A 561 36.97 11.26 -40.25
C LYS A 561 38.22 11.22 -41.15
N PRO A 562 38.92 12.34 -41.40
CA PRO A 562 40.10 12.36 -42.26
C PRO A 562 41.20 11.37 -41.82
N SER A 563 41.86 10.77 -42.80
CA SER A 563 42.95 9.81 -42.60
C SER A 563 44.15 10.42 -41.86
N PRO A 564 44.83 9.68 -40.96
CA PRO A 564 46.07 10.14 -40.34
C PRO A 564 47.26 10.07 -41.33
N PRO A 565 48.35 10.83 -41.10
CA PRO A 565 49.58 10.74 -41.90
C PRO A 565 50.30 9.40 -41.74
N PRO A 566 51.15 9.00 -42.71
CA PRO A 566 51.84 7.71 -42.68
C PRO A 566 53.01 7.66 -41.67
N PRO A 567 53.39 6.46 -41.19
CA PRO A 567 54.56 6.27 -40.32
C PRO A 567 55.88 6.33 -41.11
N PRO A 568 57.00 6.75 -40.48
CA PRO A 568 58.33 6.61 -41.07
C PRO A 568 58.82 5.15 -41.08
N SER A 569 59.53 4.79 -42.15
CA SER A 569 60.07 3.44 -42.43
C SER A 569 61.59 3.33 -42.16
N PRO A 570 62.21 2.12 -42.11
CA PRO A 570 63.24 1.82 -41.10
C PRO A 570 64.65 1.37 -41.59
N MET A 571 65.52 1.04 -40.61
CA MET A 571 66.78 0.22 -40.66
C MET A 571 68.08 0.89 -41.20
N PRO A 572 69.32 0.39 -40.88
CA PRO A 572 69.71 -0.95 -40.34
C PRO A 572 70.77 -1.03 -39.18
N SER A 573 71.09 -2.27 -38.78
CA SER A 573 72.11 -2.79 -37.81
C SER A 573 73.58 -2.80 -38.35
N PRO A 574 74.67 -3.41 -37.76
CA PRO A 574 74.88 -4.32 -36.59
C PRO A 574 76.14 -3.96 -35.67
N PRO A 575 76.72 -4.83 -34.77
CA PRO A 575 77.65 -4.45 -33.65
C PRO A 575 79.17 -4.73 -33.87
N PRO A 576 80.13 -4.33 -32.97
CA PRO A 576 80.63 -5.23 -31.88
C PRO A 576 81.28 -4.60 -30.59
N SER A 577 81.72 -5.48 -29.67
CA SER A 577 82.49 -5.36 -28.38
C SER A 577 83.90 -4.70 -28.49
N PRO A 578 84.72 -4.40 -27.42
CA PRO A 578 84.90 -5.15 -26.13
C PRO A 578 85.32 -4.41 -24.82
N LYS A 579 85.51 -5.20 -23.74
CA LYS A 579 86.23 -4.84 -22.48
C LYS A 579 87.71 -4.47 -22.75
N PRO A 580 88.31 -3.62 -21.90
CA PRO A 580 89.39 -4.12 -21.03
C PRO A 580 89.34 -3.59 -19.58
N SER A 581 90.18 -4.16 -18.71
CA SER A 581 90.32 -3.81 -17.29
C SER A 581 91.77 -3.45 -16.98
N SER A 582 92.02 -2.27 -16.40
CA SER A 582 93.24 -1.98 -15.63
C SER A 582 93.05 -0.78 -14.67
N ARG A 583 93.87 -0.79 -13.62
CA ARG A 583 93.89 0.01 -12.37
C ARG A 583 95.25 0.75 -12.31
N PRO A 584 95.53 1.80 -11.49
CA PRO A 584 94.74 2.76 -10.69
C PRO A 584 94.98 4.24 -11.16
N PRO A 585 94.73 5.36 -10.42
CA PRO A 585 95.29 5.73 -9.10
C PRO A 585 94.27 6.17 -8.01
N LYS A 586 94.71 6.13 -6.73
CA LYS A 586 94.18 6.87 -5.56
C LYS A 586 94.86 8.26 -5.47
N PRO A 587 94.53 9.21 -4.56
CA PRO A 587 93.69 9.13 -3.34
C PRO A 587 92.60 10.24 -3.31
N TYR A 588 92.01 10.77 -2.21
CA TYR A 588 92.06 10.53 -0.74
C TYR A 588 90.60 10.59 -0.15
N PRO A 589 90.28 10.75 1.16
CA PRO A 589 89.07 10.10 1.69
C PRO A 589 87.89 11.03 2.05
N ARG A 590 86.67 10.55 1.79
CA ARG A 590 85.45 11.02 2.47
C ARG A 590 85.30 10.25 3.80
N PRO A 591 85.03 10.91 4.96
CA PRO A 591 84.95 10.24 6.27
C PRO A 591 83.78 9.24 6.42
N PRO A 592 83.88 8.28 7.37
CA PRO A 592 82.97 7.14 7.49
C PRO A 592 81.68 7.41 8.30
N PRO A 593 80.65 6.57 8.16
CA PRO A 593 79.44 6.60 9.00
C PRO A 593 79.62 5.80 10.30
N SER A 594 79.54 6.47 11.46
CA SER A 594 79.54 5.89 12.83
C SER A 594 78.73 6.82 13.78
N PRO A 595 78.48 6.48 15.06
CA PRO A 595 77.21 5.85 15.47
C PRO A 595 76.33 6.72 16.40
N LYS A 596 75.20 6.14 16.82
CA LYS A 596 74.03 6.71 17.50
C LYS A 596 74.31 7.36 18.88
N PRO A 597 73.84 8.61 19.14
CA PRO A 597 73.61 9.16 20.49
C PRO A 597 72.22 8.82 21.08
N PRO A 598 71.99 9.05 22.40
CA PRO A 598 70.81 8.58 23.16
C PRO A 598 69.52 9.40 22.91
N PRO A 599 68.34 8.94 23.39
CA PRO A 599 67.05 9.55 23.00
C PRO A 599 66.77 10.89 23.70
N PRO A 600 66.20 11.89 23.00
CA PRO A 600 65.60 13.05 23.65
C PRO A 600 64.28 12.66 24.35
N SER A 601 64.11 13.12 25.59
CA SER A 601 62.98 12.81 26.46
C SER A 601 61.63 13.19 25.84
N PRO A 602 60.53 12.46 26.13
CA PRO A 602 59.20 12.88 25.74
C PRO A 602 58.85 14.19 26.46
N LYS A 603 58.62 15.26 25.70
CA LYS A 603 57.95 16.45 26.24
C LYS A 603 56.52 16.06 26.64
N PRO A 604 56.01 16.54 27.80
CA PRO A 604 54.74 16.07 28.33
C PRO A 604 53.58 16.39 27.38
N PHE A 605 52.68 15.41 27.21
CA PHE A 605 51.37 15.65 26.64
C PHE A 605 50.60 16.64 27.53
N PRO A 606 49.73 17.50 26.95
CA PRO A 606 48.80 18.27 27.77
C PRO A 606 47.91 17.30 28.58
N PRO A 607 47.55 17.64 29.84
CA PRO A 607 46.67 16.80 30.63
C PRO A 607 45.30 16.63 29.96
N PRO A 608 44.63 15.48 30.14
CA PRO A 608 43.28 15.28 29.63
C PRO A 608 42.33 16.32 30.25
N PRO A 609 41.25 16.71 29.53
CA PRO A 609 40.20 17.54 30.12
C PRO A 609 39.61 16.82 31.36
N PRO A 610 39.22 17.57 32.40
CA PRO A 610 38.63 16.97 33.59
C PRO A 610 37.34 16.20 33.24
N PRO A 611 37.03 15.11 33.96
CA PRO A 611 35.76 14.41 33.77
C PRO A 611 34.59 15.36 34.03
N PRO A 612 33.44 15.19 33.35
CA PRO A 612 32.25 15.98 33.63
C PRO A 612 31.84 15.82 35.11
N PRO A 613 31.32 16.87 35.75
CA PRO A 613 30.86 16.77 37.13
C PRO A 613 29.77 15.70 37.24
N PRO A 614 29.69 14.97 38.38
CA PRO A 614 28.62 14.02 38.59
C PRO A 614 27.25 14.73 38.52
N PRO A 615 26.19 14.04 38.05
CA PRO A 615 24.85 14.61 38.04
C PRO A 615 24.46 15.03 39.47
N PRO A 616 23.70 16.12 39.63
CA PRO A 616 23.20 16.51 40.95
C PRO A 616 22.35 15.37 41.54
N PRO A 617 22.40 15.16 42.88
CA PRO A 617 21.55 14.16 43.51
C PRO A 617 20.07 14.45 43.23
N PRO A 618 19.21 13.43 43.13
CA PRO A 618 17.79 13.63 42.93
C PRO A 618 17.24 14.55 44.03
N SER A 619 16.52 15.59 43.61
CA SER A 619 15.83 16.47 44.56
C SER A 619 14.88 15.64 45.42
N PRO A 620 14.82 15.86 46.75
CA PRO A 620 13.86 15.15 47.59
C PRO A 620 12.45 15.45 47.09
N THR A 621 11.71 14.39 46.75
CA THR A 621 10.32 14.49 46.31
C THR A 621 9.52 15.23 47.36
N ALA A 622 8.88 16.35 46.99
CA ALA A 622 7.98 17.04 47.90
C ALA A 622 6.86 16.07 48.33
N PRO A 623 6.46 16.05 49.62
CA PRO A 623 5.29 15.29 50.04
C PRO A 623 4.06 15.80 49.28
N PRO A 624 3.09 14.92 48.95
CA PRO A 624 1.90 15.33 48.22
C PRO A 624 1.11 16.38 49.02
N PRO A 625 0.49 17.37 48.36
CA PRO A 625 -0.34 18.35 49.05
C PRO A 625 -1.53 17.66 49.72
N PRO A 626 -2.01 18.17 50.88
CA PRO A 626 -3.21 17.64 51.53
C PRO A 626 -4.43 17.80 50.61
N PRO A 627 -5.42 16.88 50.70
CA PRO A 627 -6.62 16.96 49.88
C PRO A 627 -7.40 18.25 50.15
N PRO A 628 -8.07 18.85 49.14
CA PRO A 628 -8.86 20.05 49.33
C PRO A 628 -10.07 19.77 50.24
N PRO A 629 -10.52 20.77 51.03
CA PRO A 629 -11.72 20.63 51.84
C PRO A 629 -12.96 20.40 50.95
N PRO A 630 -13.99 19.68 51.44
CA PRO A 630 -15.19 19.41 50.68
C PRO A 630 -15.95 20.71 50.34
N PRO A 631 -16.63 20.79 49.18
CA PRO A 631 -17.42 21.96 48.82
C PRO A 631 -18.62 22.15 49.77
N PRO A 632 -19.06 23.39 50.02
CA PRO A 632 -20.27 23.64 50.80
C PRO A 632 -21.51 23.07 50.09
N PRO A 633 -22.55 22.65 50.84
CA PRO A 633 -23.74 22.04 50.27
C PRO A 633 -24.53 23.03 49.40
N SER A 634 -24.95 22.57 48.22
CA SER A 634 -25.84 23.33 47.34
C SER A 634 -27.21 23.60 47.98
N PRO A 635 -27.84 24.76 47.74
CA PRO A 635 -29.19 25.03 48.23
C PRO A 635 -30.23 24.11 47.56
N PRO A 636 -31.35 23.81 48.23
CA PRO A 636 -32.35 22.86 47.73
C PRO A 636 -33.13 23.41 46.53
N SER A 637 -33.40 22.54 45.55
CA SER A 637 -34.23 22.83 44.37
C SER A 637 -35.71 23.04 44.76
N PRO A 638 -36.44 23.93 44.06
CA PRO A 638 -37.88 24.12 44.28
C PRO A 638 -38.71 22.92 43.76
N PRO A 639 -39.93 22.69 44.30
CA PRO A 639 -40.76 21.54 43.97
C PRO A 639 -41.40 21.61 42.56
N PRO A 640 -41.76 20.45 41.96
CA PRO A 640 -42.32 20.40 40.61
C PRO A 640 -43.80 20.82 40.56
N SER A 641 -44.21 21.44 39.45
CA SER A 641 -45.61 21.76 39.15
C SER A 641 -46.34 20.56 38.51
N PRO A 642 -47.67 20.40 38.70
CA PRO A 642 -48.43 19.23 38.26
C PRO A 642 -48.76 19.23 36.75
N PRO A 643 -49.07 18.05 36.16
CA PRO A 643 -49.33 17.90 34.73
C PRO A 643 -50.81 18.16 34.35
N PRO A 644 -51.10 18.73 33.15
CA PRO A 644 -52.46 18.88 32.65
C PRO A 644 -52.96 17.67 31.85
N SER A 645 -54.28 17.42 31.91
CA SER A 645 -55.00 16.32 31.25
C SER A 645 -55.47 16.67 29.79
N PRO A 646 -55.97 15.70 28.98
CA PRO A 646 -55.91 15.82 27.51
C PRO A 646 -57.22 16.14 26.73
N LYS A 647 -57.03 16.75 25.54
CA LYS A 647 -57.93 16.80 24.33
C LYS A 647 -59.22 17.65 24.44
N PRO A 648 -59.88 18.07 23.31
CA PRO A 648 -59.81 17.53 21.92
C PRO A 648 -59.59 18.56 20.77
N SER A 649 -59.46 18.06 19.53
CA SER A 649 -59.41 18.83 18.26
C SER A 649 -60.81 19.20 17.73
N PRO A 650 -60.96 20.24 16.88
CA PRO A 650 -61.13 19.97 15.43
C PRO A 650 -60.51 21.02 14.45
N ARG A 651 -60.95 20.96 13.18
CA ARG A 651 -60.34 21.36 11.87
C ARG A 651 -60.44 22.88 11.48
N PRO A 652 -60.09 23.37 10.25
CA PRO A 652 -59.15 24.50 10.07
C PRO A 652 -59.71 25.73 9.28
N PRO A 653 -58.90 26.81 9.12
CA PRO A 653 -59.00 27.70 7.96
C PRO A 653 -57.66 27.97 7.20
N LYS A 654 -57.77 28.74 6.11
CA LYS A 654 -56.82 28.93 4.98
C LYS A 654 -55.69 29.97 5.23
N PRO A 655 -54.66 30.06 4.34
CA PRO A 655 -53.37 30.71 4.64
C PRO A 655 -53.25 32.19 4.24
N TYR A 656 -52.38 32.93 4.94
CA TYR A 656 -51.92 34.29 4.61
C TYR A 656 -50.46 34.51 5.12
N PRO A 657 -49.71 35.55 4.69
CA PRO A 657 -48.33 35.34 4.23
C PRO A 657 -47.23 35.46 5.29
N ARG A 658 -46.09 34.81 4.98
CA ARG A 658 -44.83 34.89 5.72
C ARG A 658 -44.16 36.27 5.54
N PRO A 659 -43.70 36.96 6.60
CA PRO A 659 -42.87 38.16 6.47
C PRO A 659 -41.43 37.81 5.99
N PRO A 660 -40.74 38.71 5.28
CA PRO A 660 -39.42 38.44 4.73
C PRO A 660 -38.33 38.36 5.81
N PRO A 661 -37.26 37.55 5.60
CA PRO A 661 -36.15 37.45 6.54
C PRO A 661 -35.26 38.70 6.51
N SER A 662 -34.79 39.14 7.68
CA SER A 662 -33.88 40.29 7.82
C SER A 662 -32.48 39.99 7.25
N PRO A 663 -31.72 40.99 6.75
CA PRO A 663 -30.40 40.77 6.16
C PRO A 663 -29.34 40.38 7.19
N LYS A 664 -28.42 39.52 6.77
CA LYS A 664 -27.21 39.11 7.52
C LYS A 664 -26.14 40.20 7.41
N PRO A 665 -25.40 40.56 8.50
CA PRO A 665 -24.38 41.62 8.43
C PRO A 665 -23.14 41.19 7.60
N PRO A 666 -22.44 42.14 6.95
CA PRO A 666 -21.24 41.87 6.16
C PRO A 666 -19.98 41.65 7.02
N PRO A 667 -18.92 41.03 6.48
CA PRO A 667 -17.66 40.78 7.18
C PRO A 667 -16.80 42.05 7.35
N PRO A 668 -15.87 42.09 8.32
CA PRO A 668 -15.03 43.26 8.58
C PRO A 668 -13.94 43.47 7.53
N SER A 669 -13.69 44.74 7.18
CA SER A 669 -12.61 45.15 6.27
C SER A 669 -11.24 45.25 6.99
N PRO A 670 -10.11 45.03 6.30
CA PRO A 670 -8.77 45.08 6.90
C PRO A 670 -8.30 46.51 7.19
N LYS A 671 -7.41 46.66 8.19
CA LYS A 671 -6.79 47.95 8.56
C LYS A 671 -5.75 48.41 7.50
N PRO A 672 -5.51 49.72 7.33
CA PRO A 672 -4.55 50.23 6.33
C PRO A 672 -3.10 50.10 6.79
N PHE A 673 -2.20 49.90 5.82
CA PHE A 673 -0.75 50.10 5.98
C PHE A 673 -0.38 51.59 5.82
N PRO A 674 0.75 52.07 6.40
CA PRO A 674 1.25 53.41 6.17
C PRO A 674 1.82 53.60 4.74
N PRO A 675 1.82 54.83 4.19
CA PRO A 675 2.24 55.09 2.81
C PRO A 675 3.78 55.11 2.65
N PRO A 676 4.29 54.81 1.43
CA PRO A 676 5.72 54.91 1.11
C PRO A 676 6.19 56.36 0.88
N PRO A 677 7.51 56.64 0.97
CA PRO A 677 8.07 57.97 0.74
C PRO A 677 8.07 58.39 -0.75
N PRO A 678 8.14 59.71 -1.05
CA PRO A 678 8.02 60.23 -2.41
C PRO A 678 9.28 60.00 -3.28
N PRO A 679 9.14 59.94 -4.61
CA PRO A 679 10.25 59.73 -5.55
C PRO A 679 11.09 61.01 -5.78
N PRO A 680 12.36 60.87 -6.23
CA PRO A 680 13.24 62.01 -6.58
C PRO A 680 12.83 62.70 -7.90
N PRO A 681 13.25 63.95 -8.14
CA PRO A 681 12.88 64.75 -9.31
C PRO A 681 13.56 64.27 -10.61
N PRO A 682 12.97 64.57 -11.79
CA PRO A 682 13.48 64.11 -13.08
C PRO A 682 14.69 64.92 -13.59
N PRO A 683 15.61 64.30 -14.34
CA PRO A 683 16.72 64.99 -15.01
C PRO A 683 16.25 65.75 -16.28
N PRO A 684 17.04 66.74 -16.76
CA PRO A 684 16.68 67.55 -17.93
C PRO A 684 16.78 66.79 -19.27
N PRO A 685 16.10 67.25 -20.34
CA PRO A 685 16.04 66.56 -21.62
C PRO A 685 17.30 66.82 -22.47
N LEU A 686 17.73 65.81 -23.23
CA LEU A 686 18.73 65.93 -24.29
C LEU A 686 18.18 65.46 -25.64
N SER A 687 18.57 66.19 -26.68
CA SER A 687 18.15 66.06 -28.08
C SER A 687 18.74 64.80 -28.78
N PRO A 688 18.28 64.44 -30.00
CA PRO A 688 18.30 63.05 -30.46
C PRO A 688 19.63 62.60 -31.09
N THR A 689 19.97 61.33 -30.86
CA THR A 689 21.12 60.65 -31.48
C THR A 689 20.67 59.36 -32.19
N ALA A 690 21.39 58.97 -33.23
CA ALA A 690 21.04 57.93 -34.20
C ALA A 690 20.75 56.52 -33.61
N PRO A 691 19.99 55.67 -34.32
CA PRO A 691 19.69 54.30 -33.87
C PRO A 691 20.96 53.44 -33.77
N PRO A 692 21.07 52.55 -32.76
CA PRO A 692 22.25 51.71 -32.55
C PRO A 692 22.31 50.52 -33.55
N PRO A 693 23.51 49.99 -33.82
CA PRO A 693 23.69 48.78 -34.64
C PRO A 693 23.18 47.52 -33.92
N PRO A 694 22.91 46.43 -34.66
CA PRO A 694 22.43 45.17 -34.09
C PRO A 694 23.45 44.51 -33.13
N PRO A 695 22.99 43.69 -32.17
CA PRO A 695 23.86 43.09 -31.16
C PRO A 695 24.81 42.03 -31.74
N PRO A 696 26.00 41.83 -31.12
CA PRO A 696 26.96 40.82 -31.55
C PRO A 696 26.46 39.39 -31.28
N PRO A 697 26.94 38.39 -32.06
CA PRO A 697 26.57 36.99 -31.86
C PRO A 697 27.10 36.41 -30.53
N PRO A 698 26.47 35.35 -29.99
CA PRO A 698 26.87 34.74 -28.73
C PRO A 698 28.27 34.08 -28.81
N PRO A 699 29.00 33.99 -27.67
CA PRO A 699 30.33 33.40 -27.64
C PRO A 699 30.32 31.88 -27.90
N PRO A 700 31.43 31.29 -28.39
CA PRO A 700 31.53 29.86 -28.65
C PRO A 700 31.40 28.99 -27.38
N LEU A 701 30.82 27.81 -27.54
CA LEU A 701 30.78 26.79 -26.49
C LEU A 701 32.21 26.29 -26.15
N PRO A 702 32.50 25.97 -24.86
CA PRO A 702 33.78 25.39 -24.49
C PRO A 702 33.95 23.97 -25.08
N PRO A 703 35.19 23.53 -25.36
CA PRO A 703 35.47 22.21 -25.91
C PRO A 703 35.16 21.09 -24.91
N PRO A 704 34.82 19.88 -25.38
CA PRO A 704 34.52 18.74 -24.52
C PRO A 704 35.76 18.26 -23.75
N SER A 705 35.55 17.86 -22.49
CA SER A 705 36.56 17.20 -21.66
C SER A 705 37.03 15.87 -22.31
N PRO A 706 38.31 15.48 -22.15
CA PRO A 706 38.81 14.21 -22.69
C PRO A 706 38.13 13.00 -22.02
N PRO A 707 38.02 11.86 -22.73
CA PRO A 707 37.46 10.64 -22.16
C PRO A 707 38.37 10.08 -21.04
N PRO A 708 37.81 9.35 -20.06
CA PRO A 708 38.60 8.63 -19.07
C PRO A 708 39.46 7.54 -19.74
N SER A 709 40.70 7.39 -19.27
CA SER A 709 41.61 6.34 -19.71
C SER A 709 41.01 4.94 -19.46
N PRO A 710 41.29 3.94 -20.32
CA PRO A 710 40.89 2.57 -20.07
C PRO A 710 41.59 2.02 -18.80
N PRO A 711 40.94 1.10 -18.05
CA PRO A 711 41.61 0.38 -16.98
C PRO A 711 42.78 -0.46 -17.53
N PRO A 712 43.85 -0.68 -16.76
CA PRO A 712 44.97 -1.50 -17.19
C PRO A 712 44.54 -2.96 -17.40
N SER A 713 45.11 -3.58 -18.45
CA SER A 713 44.94 -5.02 -18.71
C SER A 713 45.53 -5.85 -17.56
N PRO A 714 44.93 -7.00 -17.18
CA PRO A 714 45.46 -7.83 -16.11
C PRO A 714 46.85 -8.38 -16.45
N SER A 715 47.82 -8.19 -15.55
CA SER A 715 49.13 -8.84 -15.64
C SER A 715 49.02 -10.36 -15.41
N PRO A 716 49.97 -11.16 -15.92
CA PRO A 716 50.02 -12.60 -15.65
C PRO A 716 50.09 -12.91 -14.16
N GLN A 717 49.33 -13.93 -13.74
CA GLN A 717 49.25 -14.39 -12.36
C GLN A 717 50.59 -15.02 -11.92
N PRO A 718 51.19 -14.61 -10.79
CA PRO A 718 52.34 -15.30 -10.22
C PRO A 718 51.96 -16.73 -9.75
N PRO A 719 52.91 -17.69 -9.75
CA PRO A 719 52.65 -19.03 -9.20
C PRO A 719 52.30 -18.97 -7.71
N PRO A 720 51.52 -19.94 -7.19
CA PRO A 720 51.06 -19.92 -5.80
C PRO A 720 52.24 -20.08 -4.82
N PRO A 721 52.21 -19.38 -3.66
CA PRO A 721 53.17 -19.58 -2.59
C PRO A 721 52.98 -20.96 -1.91
N PRO A 722 54.03 -21.53 -1.30
CA PRO A 722 53.95 -22.80 -0.58
C PRO A 722 53.04 -22.70 0.65
N PRO A 723 52.47 -23.83 1.12
CA PRO A 723 51.55 -23.83 2.26
C PRO A 723 52.25 -23.39 3.55
N PRO A 724 51.60 -22.55 4.39
CA PRO A 724 52.15 -22.17 5.68
C PRO A 724 52.16 -23.37 6.65
N SER A 725 53.28 -23.52 7.37
CA SER A 725 53.43 -24.48 8.47
C SER A 725 52.44 -24.18 9.62
N PRO A 726 52.04 -25.19 10.42
CA PRO A 726 51.07 -24.98 11.50
C PRO A 726 51.60 -24.01 12.56
N MET A 727 50.85 -22.95 12.85
CA MET A 727 51.10 -22.11 14.03
C MET A 727 50.54 -22.77 15.31
N PRO A 728 51.18 -22.53 16.47
CA PRO A 728 50.98 -23.34 17.67
C PRO A 728 49.71 -23.00 18.46
N SER A 729 49.32 -23.94 19.31
CA SER A 729 48.18 -23.87 20.24
C SER A 729 48.18 -22.61 21.12
N PRO A 730 47.00 -22.08 21.50
CA PRO A 730 46.92 -20.93 22.41
C PRO A 730 47.39 -21.28 23.83
N PRO A 731 48.08 -20.36 24.54
CA PRO A 731 48.45 -20.54 25.94
C PRO A 731 47.22 -20.47 26.87
N PRO A 732 47.28 -21.08 28.07
CA PRO A 732 46.13 -21.19 28.98
C PRO A 732 45.78 -19.86 29.67
N SER A 733 44.50 -19.68 29.96
CA SER A 733 43.93 -18.49 30.61
C SER A 733 44.50 -18.21 32.00
N PRO A 734 44.73 -16.94 32.38
CA PRO A 734 45.14 -16.57 33.73
C PRO A 734 44.02 -16.78 34.75
N LYS A 735 44.41 -17.22 35.95
CA LYS A 735 43.53 -17.59 37.07
C LYS A 735 42.98 -16.33 37.80
N PRO A 736 41.74 -16.34 38.34
CA PRO A 736 41.21 -15.20 39.11
C PRO A 736 42.02 -14.94 40.38
N SER A 737 42.20 -13.66 40.72
CA SER A 737 42.79 -13.19 41.98
C SER A 737 41.70 -12.76 42.98
N PRO A 738 41.94 -12.86 44.30
CA PRO A 738 40.90 -12.71 45.33
C PRO A 738 40.49 -11.23 45.60
N PRO A 739 39.30 -11.00 46.19
CA PRO A 739 38.79 -9.67 46.49
C PRO A 739 39.49 -8.99 47.68
N PRO A 740 39.56 -7.64 47.72
CA PRO A 740 40.12 -6.89 48.83
C PRO A 740 39.19 -6.81 50.06
N PRO A 741 39.72 -6.57 51.28
CA PRO A 741 38.95 -6.51 52.52
C PRO A 741 38.16 -5.19 52.69
N PRO A 742 37.11 -5.18 53.54
CA PRO A 742 36.27 -4.01 53.75
C PRO A 742 36.98 -2.91 54.57
N SER A 743 36.69 -1.65 54.21
CA SER A 743 37.16 -0.44 54.91
C SER A 743 36.14 0.07 55.94
N PRO A 744 36.55 0.83 56.98
CA PRO A 744 35.76 1.00 58.20
C PRO A 744 34.60 1.99 58.10
N MET A 745 33.66 1.81 59.03
CA MET A 745 32.39 2.53 59.15
C MET A 745 32.56 3.97 59.69
N PRO A 746 32.06 5.01 59.00
CA PRO A 746 32.10 6.39 59.50
C PRO A 746 31.15 6.65 60.67
N SER A 747 31.59 7.46 61.63
CA SER A 747 30.82 7.92 62.79
C SER A 747 29.70 8.91 62.42
N PRO A 748 28.63 9.06 63.25
CA PRO A 748 27.50 9.91 62.91
C PRO A 748 27.82 11.43 62.99
N PRO A 749 27.23 12.26 62.10
CA PRO A 749 27.40 13.72 62.14
C PRO A 749 26.52 14.40 63.22
N PRO A 750 26.86 15.63 63.64
CA PRO A 750 26.21 16.33 64.75
C PRO A 750 24.83 16.94 64.39
N SER A 751 24.03 17.21 65.42
CA SER A 751 22.69 17.79 65.31
C SER A 751 22.72 19.27 64.87
N PRO A 752 21.83 19.71 63.95
CA PRO A 752 21.82 21.09 63.45
C PRO A 752 21.17 22.09 64.43
N SER A 753 21.77 23.27 64.56
CA SER A 753 21.17 24.45 65.21
C SER A 753 20.07 25.09 64.34
N PRO A 754 19.11 25.81 64.94
CA PRO A 754 17.92 26.30 64.23
C PRO A 754 18.20 27.45 63.25
N GLN A 755 17.53 27.42 62.09
CA GLN A 755 17.53 28.48 61.07
C GLN A 755 16.61 29.66 61.46
N PRO A 756 16.93 30.91 61.06
CA PRO A 756 16.08 32.07 61.31
C PRO A 756 14.83 32.12 60.38
N PRO A 757 13.77 32.84 60.78
CA PRO A 757 12.49 32.86 60.06
C PRO A 757 12.53 33.66 58.74
N PRO A 758 11.66 33.33 57.77
CA PRO A 758 11.60 34.01 56.47
C PRO A 758 10.90 35.39 56.54
N PRO A 759 11.20 36.31 55.61
CA PRO A 759 10.58 37.64 55.54
C PRO A 759 9.13 37.63 55.03
N PRO A 760 8.33 38.67 55.33
CA PRO A 760 6.91 38.74 54.96
C PRO A 760 6.67 38.99 53.45
N PRO A 761 5.50 38.59 52.91
CA PRO A 761 5.16 38.74 51.50
C PRO A 761 4.80 40.19 51.11
N PRO A 762 4.99 40.58 49.83
CA PRO A 762 4.71 41.93 49.34
C PRO A 762 3.20 42.23 49.21
N SER A 763 2.83 43.49 49.44
CA SER A 763 1.46 43.99 49.34
C SER A 763 0.98 44.14 47.88
N PRO A 764 -0.34 44.04 47.59
CA PRO A 764 -0.87 44.12 46.23
C PRO A 764 -0.85 45.55 45.64
N MET A 765 -0.57 45.65 44.32
CA MET A 765 -0.64 46.91 43.58
C MET A 765 -2.09 47.35 43.29
N PRO A 766 -2.38 48.66 43.23
CA PRO A 766 -3.72 49.19 42.93
C PRO A 766 -4.08 49.11 41.45
N SER A 767 -5.39 49.02 41.17
CA SER A 767 -5.96 48.90 39.81
C SER A 767 -5.98 50.23 39.04
N PRO A 768 -5.88 50.20 37.68
CA PRO A 768 -5.91 51.41 36.86
C PRO A 768 -7.33 51.97 36.63
N PRO A 769 -7.49 53.29 36.41
CA PRO A 769 -8.79 53.96 36.25
C PRO A 769 -9.40 53.81 34.83
N PRO A 770 -10.72 54.02 34.66
CA PRO A 770 -11.41 53.85 33.38
C PRO A 770 -11.18 55.01 32.39
N SER A 771 -11.10 54.68 31.10
CA SER A 771 -10.93 55.66 30.00
C SER A 771 -12.26 56.23 29.47
N PRO A 772 -12.27 57.45 28.90
CA PRO A 772 -13.50 58.17 28.57
C PRO A 772 -14.19 57.75 27.26
N LYS A 773 -15.48 58.08 27.16
CA LYS A 773 -16.42 57.68 26.10
C LYS A 773 -16.29 58.58 24.85
N PRO A 774 -16.19 58.03 23.62
CA PRO A 774 -16.14 58.83 22.39
C PRO A 774 -17.47 59.54 22.06
N SER A 775 -17.38 60.71 21.43
CA SER A 775 -18.51 61.49 20.90
C SER A 775 -18.88 61.06 19.46
N PRO A 776 -20.13 61.30 18.99
CA PRO A 776 -20.59 60.87 17.67
C PRO A 776 -20.06 61.77 16.52
N PRO A 777 -19.84 61.21 15.31
CA PRO A 777 -19.42 61.97 14.13
C PRO A 777 -20.60 62.69 13.42
N PRO A 778 -20.33 63.73 12.62
CA PRO A 778 -21.34 64.50 11.89
C PRO A 778 -21.95 63.75 10.67
N PRO A 779 -23.10 64.19 10.14
CA PRO A 779 -23.78 63.54 9.01
C PRO A 779 -23.03 63.71 7.67
N PRO A 780 -23.18 62.76 6.73
CA PRO A 780 -22.51 62.80 5.43
C PRO A 780 -23.12 63.83 4.48
N SER A 781 -22.26 64.53 3.72
CA SER A 781 -22.66 65.38 2.59
C SER A 781 -22.99 64.55 1.33
N PRO A 782 -23.75 65.09 0.36
CA PRO A 782 -24.16 64.34 -0.82
C PRO A 782 -22.99 63.93 -1.72
N MET A 783 -23.04 62.69 -2.23
CA MET A 783 -22.03 62.13 -3.13
C MET A 783 -22.33 62.52 -4.59
N PRO A 784 -21.35 63.06 -5.36
CA PRO A 784 -21.53 63.34 -6.78
C PRO A 784 -21.72 62.06 -7.62
N SER A 785 -22.55 62.14 -8.65
CA SER A 785 -22.80 61.03 -9.58
C SER A 785 -21.57 60.69 -10.43
N PRO A 786 -21.23 59.40 -10.62
CA PRO A 786 -20.16 59.01 -11.54
C PRO A 786 -20.60 59.16 -13.01
N PRO A 787 -19.70 59.58 -13.93
CA PRO A 787 -19.99 59.63 -15.36
C PRO A 787 -20.09 58.22 -15.97
N PRO A 788 -20.77 58.07 -17.14
CA PRO A 788 -21.00 56.77 -17.75
C PRO A 788 -19.71 56.12 -18.27
N SER A 789 -19.58 54.80 -18.06
CA SER A 789 -18.47 54.00 -18.57
C SER A 789 -18.66 53.66 -20.06
N PRO A 790 -17.60 53.70 -20.90
CA PRO A 790 -17.72 53.46 -22.35
C PRO A 790 -17.99 51.98 -22.68
N SER A 791 -18.78 51.74 -23.74
CA SER A 791 -19.09 50.39 -24.23
C SER A 791 -17.85 49.67 -24.77
N PRO A 792 -17.75 48.33 -24.64
CA PRO A 792 -16.65 47.55 -25.21
C PRO A 792 -16.69 47.55 -26.74
N GLN A 793 -15.56 47.87 -27.37
CA GLN A 793 -15.38 47.76 -28.82
C GLN A 793 -15.05 46.31 -29.23
N PRO A 794 -15.52 45.79 -30.37
CA PRO A 794 -15.20 44.42 -30.81
C PRO A 794 -13.70 44.22 -31.07
N PRO A 795 -13.15 43.01 -30.85
CA PRO A 795 -11.76 42.69 -31.16
C PRO A 795 -11.50 42.66 -32.67
N PRO A 796 -10.29 43.01 -33.13
CA PRO A 796 -9.92 42.93 -34.54
C PRO A 796 -9.82 41.48 -35.03
N PRO A 797 -10.05 41.22 -36.34
CA PRO A 797 -9.90 39.88 -36.91
C PRO A 797 -8.43 39.41 -36.91
N PRO A 798 -8.18 38.10 -36.80
CA PRO A 798 -6.83 37.55 -36.80
C PRO A 798 -6.15 37.68 -38.17
N SER A 799 -4.86 38.03 -38.17
CA SER A 799 -4.00 37.90 -39.37
C SER A 799 -3.78 36.42 -39.72
N PRO A 800 -3.62 36.08 -41.01
CA PRO A 800 -3.39 34.69 -41.44
C PRO A 800 -2.03 34.16 -40.98
N SER A 801 -2.01 32.95 -40.41
CA SER A 801 -0.77 32.23 -40.12
C SER A 801 -0.06 31.78 -41.40
N PRO A 802 1.29 31.69 -41.41
CA PRO A 802 2.04 31.17 -42.56
C PRO A 802 1.66 29.73 -42.92
N GLN A 803 1.50 29.48 -44.22
CA GLN A 803 1.24 28.15 -44.77
C GLN A 803 2.49 27.27 -44.67
N PRO A 804 2.40 25.98 -44.28
CA PRO A 804 3.54 25.06 -44.32
C PRO A 804 4.00 24.83 -45.77
N PRO A 805 5.32 24.69 -46.03
CA PRO A 805 5.81 24.28 -47.34
C PRO A 805 5.36 22.84 -47.69
N PRO A 806 5.17 22.50 -48.98
CA PRO A 806 4.75 21.17 -49.39
C PRO A 806 5.83 20.11 -49.09
N PRO A 807 5.44 18.84 -48.87
CA PRO A 807 6.39 17.75 -48.63
C PRO A 807 7.23 17.46 -49.90
N PRO A 808 8.48 16.97 -49.73
CA PRO A 808 9.30 16.55 -50.87
C PRO A 808 8.70 15.31 -51.56
N PRO A 809 8.93 15.14 -52.87
CA PRO A 809 8.44 13.97 -53.61
C PRO A 809 9.09 12.66 -53.11
N PRO A 810 8.40 11.52 -53.25
CA PRO A 810 8.93 10.23 -52.81
C PRO A 810 10.12 9.78 -53.64
N SER A 811 11.20 9.36 -52.98
CA SER A 811 12.34 8.68 -53.63
C SER A 811 11.89 7.34 -54.24
N PRO A 812 12.46 6.93 -55.39
CA PRO A 812 12.07 5.69 -56.06
C PRO A 812 12.37 4.45 -55.21
N MET A 813 11.43 3.51 -55.26
CA MET A 813 11.42 2.24 -54.55
C MET A 813 12.53 1.31 -55.07
N PRO A 814 13.38 0.71 -54.20
CA PRO A 814 14.33 -0.31 -54.62
C PRO A 814 13.62 -1.57 -55.15
N SER A 815 14.08 -2.09 -56.28
CA SER A 815 13.58 -3.33 -56.88
C SER A 815 13.74 -4.54 -55.94
N PRO A 816 12.80 -5.50 -55.91
CA PRO A 816 12.93 -6.69 -55.09
C PRO A 816 14.08 -7.60 -55.59
N PRO A 817 14.81 -8.29 -54.68
CA PRO A 817 15.75 -9.33 -55.07
C PRO A 817 15.01 -10.56 -55.65
N PRO A 818 15.66 -11.32 -56.56
CA PRO A 818 15.02 -12.45 -57.24
C PRO A 818 14.71 -13.62 -56.29
N SER A 819 13.58 -14.28 -56.53
CA SER A 819 13.06 -15.39 -55.72
C SER A 819 14.03 -16.59 -55.67
N PRO A 820 14.17 -17.26 -54.50
CA PRO A 820 14.85 -18.55 -54.42
C PRO A 820 14.16 -19.60 -55.31
N LYS A 821 14.97 -20.37 -56.04
CA LYS A 821 14.53 -21.47 -56.91
C LYS A 821 13.93 -22.62 -56.06
N PRO A 822 12.82 -23.26 -56.46
CA PRO A 822 12.27 -24.39 -55.70
C PRO A 822 13.23 -25.58 -55.63
N SER A 823 13.37 -26.17 -54.44
CA SER A 823 13.99 -27.49 -54.24
C SER A 823 13.04 -28.62 -54.69
N PRO A 824 13.56 -29.77 -55.15
CA PRO A 824 12.74 -30.85 -55.70
C PRO A 824 11.90 -31.58 -54.64
N PRO A 825 10.79 -32.23 -55.04
CA PRO A 825 9.91 -32.97 -54.13
C PRO A 825 10.57 -34.27 -53.62
N PRO A 826 10.22 -34.75 -52.41
CA PRO A 826 10.63 -36.07 -51.93
C PRO A 826 9.87 -37.19 -52.65
N SER A 827 10.57 -38.27 -52.99
CA SER A 827 9.98 -39.52 -53.47
C SER A 827 9.19 -40.25 -52.36
N PRO A 828 8.19 -41.08 -52.70
CA PRO A 828 7.26 -41.65 -51.72
C PRO A 828 7.87 -42.78 -50.89
N ILE A 829 7.57 -42.79 -49.59
CA ILE A 829 7.85 -43.89 -48.67
C ILE A 829 6.54 -44.62 -48.33
N THR A 830 6.60 -45.95 -48.27
CA THR A 830 5.47 -46.87 -48.24
C THR A 830 4.72 -46.92 -46.90
N SER A 831 3.40 -47.15 -46.99
CA SER A 831 2.48 -47.32 -45.86
C SER A 831 2.74 -48.58 -45.02
N PRO A 832 2.56 -48.54 -43.68
CA PRO A 832 2.28 -49.72 -42.86
C PRO A 832 0.78 -50.10 -42.90
N PRO A 833 0.41 -51.37 -42.63
CA PRO A 833 -0.96 -51.86 -42.71
C PRO A 833 -1.83 -51.49 -41.48
N PRO A 834 -3.17 -51.49 -41.61
CA PRO A 834 -4.08 -51.17 -40.51
C PRO A 834 -4.26 -52.34 -39.53
N SER A 835 -4.42 -52.01 -38.25
CA SER A 835 -4.78 -52.96 -37.18
C SER A 835 -6.24 -52.70 -36.69
N PRO A 836 -6.98 -53.71 -36.19
CA PRO A 836 -8.43 -53.73 -36.30
C PRO A 836 -9.22 -53.05 -35.16
N SER A 837 -10.51 -52.83 -35.43
CA SER A 837 -11.49 -52.17 -34.56
C SER A 837 -11.82 -52.94 -33.26
N PRO A 838 -12.36 -52.27 -32.22
CA PRO A 838 -12.71 -52.91 -30.94
C PRO A 838 -13.93 -53.84 -31.05
N LYS A 839 -13.90 -54.97 -30.33
CA LYS A 839 -15.03 -55.91 -30.20
C LYS A 839 -15.81 -55.64 -28.88
N PRO A 840 -17.15 -55.86 -28.81
CA PRO A 840 -17.97 -55.35 -27.71
C PRO A 840 -17.88 -56.14 -26.39
N SER A 841 -18.17 -55.47 -25.28
CA SER A 841 -18.32 -56.06 -23.94
C SER A 841 -19.68 -56.78 -23.74
N PRO A 842 -19.73 -57.94 -23.06
CA PRO A 842 -20.98 -58.60 -22.67
C PRO A 842 -21.64 -58.01 -21.40
N PRO A 843 -22.89 -58.38 -21.06
CA PRO A 843 -23.76 -57.63 -20.13
C PRO A 843 -23.63 -58.01 -18.65
N LEU A 844 -24.17 -57.12 -17.79
CA LEU A 844 -24.34 -57.31 -16.35
C LEU A 844 -25.24 -58.50 -15.99
N SER A 845 -24.85 -59.25 -14.96
CA SER A 845 -25.71 -60.13 -14.17
C SER A 845 -25.40 -59.98 -12.67
N THR A 846 -26.39 -60.31 -11.84
CA THR A 846 -26.56 -59.78 -10.48
C THR A 846 -26.07 -60.70 -9.34
N SER A 847 -26.02 -60.11 -8.14
CA SER A 847 -26.08 -60.73 -6.80
C SER A 847 -24.80 -61.31 -6.19
N SER A 848 -24.43 -60.76 -5.04
CA SER A 848 -23.59 -61.35 -3.98
C SER A 848 -23.86 -60.58 -2.66
N PRO A 849 -23.73 -61.22 -1.49
CA PRO A 849 -24.33 -60.75 -0.22
C PRO A 849 -23.57 -59.57 0.42
N PRO A 850 -24.19 -58.85 1.39
CA PRO A 850 -23.54 -57.73 2.07
C PRO A 850 -22.31 -58.21 2.88
N PRO A 851 -21.15 -57.55 2.78
CA PRO A 851 -19.97 -57.91 3.58
C PRO A 851 -20.20 -57.62 5.07
N SER A 852 -19.63 -58.43 5.95
CA SER A 852 -19.51 -58.10 7.36
C SER A 852 -18.54 -56.93 7.58
N ALA A 853 -18.70 -56.20 8.69
CA ALA A 853 -18.11 -54.88 8.93
C ALA A 853 -16.56 -54.79 8.99
N ALA A 854 -15.83 -55.89 8.74
CA ALA A 854 -14.39 -55.97 8.88
C ALA A 854 -13.58 -55.56 7.62
N THR A 855 -14.17 -55.61 6.41
CA THR A 855 -13.45 -55.23 5.17
C THR A 855 -14.34 -54.51 4.16
N CYS A 856 -13.88 -53.35 3.68
CA CYS A 856 -14.55 -52.57 2.66
C CYS A 856 -14.31 -53.15 1.25
N SER A 857 -15.34 -53.23 0.42
CA SER A 857 -15.20 -53.59 -1.00
C SER A 857 -14.27 -52.60 -1.73
N SER A 858 -13.55 -53.06 -2.75
CA SER A 858 -12.75 -52.21 -3.64
C SER A 858 -13.57 -51.18 -4.42
N THR A 859 -14.89 -51.38 -4.54
CA THR A 859 -15.85 -50.45 -5.15
C THR A 859 -16.58 -49.56 -4.13
N ASP A 860 -16.39 -49.79 -2.83
CA ASP A 860 -17.08 -49.05 -1.76
C ASP A 860 -16.25 -47.86 -1.27
N TYR A 861 -16.26 -46.80 -2.05
CA TYR A 861 -15.46 -45.60 -1.79
C TYR A 861 -15.80 -44.94 -0.43
N ALA A 862 -17.06 -44.97 0.01
CA ALA A 862 -17.47 -44.47 1.32
C ALA A 862 -16.83 -45.27 2.46
N CYS A 863 -16.96 -46.60 2.46
CA CYS A 863 -16.33 -47.45 3.48
C CYS A 863 -14.80 -47.28 3.46
N GLN A 864 -14.18 -47.15 2.28
CA GLN A 864 -12.73 -46.93 2.15
C GLN A 864 -12.25 -45.65 2.86
N GLN A 865 -13.02 -44.55 2.84
CA GLN A 865 -12.63 -43.31 3.55
C GLN A 865 -12.38 -43.56 5.04
N CYS A 866 -13.17 -44.42 5.70
CA CYS A 866 -12.99 -44.79 7.11
C CYS A 866 -11.64 -45.43 7.44
N SER A 867 -10.85 -45.84 6.43
CA SER A 867 -9.51 -46.42 6.62
C SER A 867 -8.38 -45.39 6.56
N GLN A 868 -8.70 -44.10 6.39
CA GLN A 868 -7.71 -43.02 6.42
C GLN A 868 -7.26 -42.69 7.84
N SER A 869 -5.99 -42.31 8.00
CA SER A 869 -5.35 -42.00 9.29
C SER A 869 -5.96 -40.83 10.07
N VAL A 870 -6.82 -40.03 9.44
CA VAL A 870 -7.59 -38.96 10.10
C VAL A 870 -8.74 -39.47 10.97
N TYR A 871 -9.18 -40.72 10.77
CA TYR A 871 -10.25 -41.34 11.56
C TYR A 871 -9.66 -42.24 12.64
N THR A 872 -9.72 -41.80 13.89
CA THR A 872 -9.16 -42.53 15.05
C THR A 872 -9.95 -43.77 15.46
N ALA A 873 -11.11 -44.02 14.85
CA ALA A 873 -11.93 -45.22 15.06
C ALA A 873 -12.53 -45.72 13.72
N PRO A 874 -11.75 -46.44 12.89
CA PRO A 874 -12.17 -46.91 11.57
C PRO A 874 -13.45 -47.77 11.59
N ASP A 875 -13.60 -48.67 12.56
CA ASP A 875 -14.72 -49.62 12.60
C ASP A 875 -16.03 -48.98 13.03
N ALA A 876 -15.96 -47.99 13.92
CA ALA A 876 -17.06 -47.09 14.27
C ALA A 876 -17.58 -46.31 13.04
N CYS A 877 -16.65 -45.76 12.26
CA CYS A 877 -16.97 -45.09 11.01
C CYS A 877 -17.62 -46.04 9.98
N ARG A 878 -17.10 -47.28 9.85
CA ARG A 878 -17.69 -48.32 8.98
C ARG A 878 -19.09 -48.72 9.45
N SER A 879 -19.31 -48.84 10.77
CA SER A 879 -20.63 -49.09 11.36
C SER A 879 -21.64 -47.99 10.98
N CYS A 880 -21.26 -46.72 11.08
CA CYS A 880 -22.08 -45.61 10.61
C CYS A 880 -22.39 -45.71 9.11
N VAL A 881 -21.39 -45.96 8.26
CA VAL A 881 -21.58 -46.08 6.80
C VAL A 881 -22.57 -47.19 6.43
N LEU A 882 -22.52 -48.32 7.15
CA LEU A 882 -23.45 -49.44 6.97
C LEU A 882 -24.86 -49.10 7.50
N THR A 883 -24.96 -48.47 8.67
CA THR A 883 -26.22 -48.04 9.29
C THR A 883 -26.93 -46.97 8.46
N MET A 884 -26.22 -45.97 7.93
CA MET A 884 -26.81 -44.96 7.05
C MET A 884 -27.40 -45.59 5.78
N ARG A 885 -26.75 -46.62 5.23
CA ARG A 885 -27.28 -47.36 4.07
C ARG A 885 -28.49 -48.23 4.40
N SER A 886 -28.54 -48.86 5.57
CA SER A 886 -29.68 -49.71 5.95
C SER A 886 -30.97 -48.90 6.13
N ILE A 887 -30.85 -47.60 6.47
CA ILE A 887 -31.96 -46.63 6.50
C ILE A 887 -32.14 -45.84 5.19
N GLY A 888 -31.45 -46.21 4.10
CA GLY A 888 -31.57 -45.57 2.79
C GLY A 888 -30.99 -44.15 2.67
N GLN A 889 -30.13 -43.75 3.60
CA GLN A 889 -29.48 -42.43 3.64
C GLN A 889 -28.07 -42.46 3.02
N ASP A 890 -27.58 -41.27 2.67
CA ASP A 890 -26.25 -41.09 2.08
C ASP A 890 -25.13 -41.47 3.09
N PRO A 891 -24.30 -42.49 2.80
CA PRO A 891 -23.21 -42.91 3.68
C PRO A 891 -22.14 -41.83 3.90
N TYR A 892 -21.98 -40.86 2.99
CA TYR A 892 -20.96 -39.81 3.18
C TYR A 892 -21.30 -38.84 4.31
N ARG A 893 -22.54 -38.84 4.82
CA ARG A 893 -22.95 -38.03 5.97
C ARG A 893 -22.24 -38.42 7.26
N CYS A 894 -21.73 -39.65 7.39
CA CYS A 894 -20.88 -40.07 8.51
C CYS A 894 -19.59 -39.24 8.64
N PHE A 895 -19.09 -38.67 7.54
CA PHE A 895 -17.88 -37.83 7.54
C PHE A 895 -18.17 -36.35 7.89
N SER A 896 -19.45 -35.99 8.08
CA SER A 896 -19.91 -34.61 8.30
C SER A 896 -20.63 -34.40 9.63
N CYS A 897 -20.54 -35.33 10.58
CA CYS A 897 -21.22 -35.25 11.88
C CYS A 897 -20.88 -33.99 12.71
N SER A 898 -19.74 -33.33 12.44
CA SER A 898 -19.33 -32.05 13.05
C SER A 898 -19.89 -30.80 12.34
N ASN A 899 -20.37 -30.92 11.10
CA ASN A 899 -20.80 -29.79 10.26
C ASN A 899 -22.33 -29.54 10.29
N GLY A 900 -22.96 -29.75 11.46
CA GLY A 900 -24.34 -29.31 11.69
C GLY A 900 -25.41 -30.10 10.93
N VAL A 901 -25.41 -31.43 11.03
CA VAL A 901 -26.56 -32.23 10.57
C VAL A 901 -27.78 -31.90 11.45
N THR A 902 -28.82 -31.35 10.84
CA THR A 902 -30.05 -30.91 11.52
C THR A 902 -31.10 -32.01 11.72
N ASP A 903 -30.86 -33.21 11.19
CA ASP A 903 -31.75 -34.37 11.33
C ASP A 903 -31.49 -35.09 12.66
N PRO A 904 -32.46 -35.19 13.58
CA PRO A 904 -32.25 -35.77 14.91
C PRO A 904 -31.87 -37.25 14.90
N THR A 905 -32.38 -38.02 13.92
CA THR A 905 -32.12 -39.46 13.81
C THR A 905 -30.69 -39.71 13.35
N ILE A 906 -30.24 -38.98 12.32
CA ILE A 906 -28.85 -39.04 11.84
C ILE A 906 -27.90 -38.52 12.92
N GLN A 907 -28.27 -37.46 13.64
CA GLN A 907 -27.46 -36.90 14.73
C GLN A 907 -27.26 -37.91 15.87
N SER A 908 -28.30 -38.66 16.25
CA SER A 908 -28.20 -39.72 17.27
C SER A 908 -27.26 -40.86 16.84
N ILE A 909 -27.31 -41.27 15.57
CA ILE A 909 -26.44 -42.34 15.02
C ILE A 909 -24.98 -41.85 14.97
N CYS A 910 -24.75 -40.62 14.48
CA CYS A 910 -23.44 -39.96 14.48
C CYS A 910 -22.77 -39.96 15.86
N PHE A 911 -23.49 -39.57 16.92
CA PHE A 911 -22.89 -39.45 18.26
C PHE A 911 -22.79 -40.76 19.04
N ALA A 912 -23.65 -41.74 18.78
CA ALA A 912 -23.60 -43.04 19.45
C ALA A 912 -22.50 -43.97 18.88
N GLU A 913 -22.34 -44.00 17.56
CA GLU A 913 -21.44 -44.94 16.88
C GLU A 913 -20.04 -44.35 16.63
N CYS A 914 -19.93 -43.06 16.22
CA CYS A 914 -18.66 -42.53 15.69
C CYS A 914 -17.71 -41.90 16.73
N VAL A 915 -18.17 -41.63 17.96
CA VAL A 915 -17.38 -40.92 18.98
C VAL A 915 -17.03 -41.85 20.14
N PRO A 916 -15.74 -42.20 20.36
CA PRO A 916 -15.35 -43.09 21.45
C PRO A 916 -15.74 -42.53 22.83
N ALA A 917 -16.28 -43.40 23.70
CA ALA A 917 -16.67 -43.02 25.06
C ALA A 917 -15.52 -42.46 25.92
N ALA A 918 -14.26 -42.75 25.54
CA ALA A 918 -13.03 -42.31 26.20
C ALA A 918 -12.43 -41.00 25.65
N ALA A 919 -13.10 -40.30 24.71
CA ALA A 919 -12.62 -39.01 24.23
C ALA A 919 -12.56 -37.97 25.38
N PRO A 920 -11.42 -37.31 25.63
CA PRO A 920 -11.24 -36.46 26.81
C PRO A 920 -12.19 -35.26 26.79
N ARG A 921 -13.01 -35.13 27.84
CA ARG A 921 -13.97 -34.04 28.00
C ARG A 921 -13.37 -32.94 28.88
N GLY A 922 -12.98 -31.83 28.26
CA GLY A 922 -12.57 -30.62 28.96
C GLY A 922 -11.42 -29.89 28.28
N ASN A 923 -11.76 -28.92 27.41
CA ASN A 923 -11.47 -27.50 27.61
C ASN A 923 -12.14 -26.67 26.50
N ASP A 924 -12.35 -25.38 26.77
CA ASP A 924 -12.81 -24.34 25.85
C ASP A 924 -14.17 -24.52 25.15
N TRP A 925 -15.25 -24.30 25.92
CA TRP A 925 -16.60 -24.01 25.38
C TRP A 925 -17.02 -22.58 25.76
N SER A 926 -17.44 -21.80 24.76
CA SER A 926 -17.97 -20.43 24.92
C SER A 926 -19.41 -20.40 25.46
N CYS A 927 -19.90 -19.26 25.99
CA CYS A 927 -21.31 -19.16 26.46
C CYS A 927 -22.30 -19.51 25.33
N SER A 928 -21.97 -19.21 24.06
CA SER A 928 -22.80 -19.62 22.91
C SER A 928 -22.83 -21.13 22.71
N GLN A 929 -21.69 -21.82 22.80
CA GLN A 929 -21.63 -23.29 22.66
C GLN A 929 -22.30 -24.02 23.83
N TYR A 930 -22.22 -23.47 25.05
CA TYR A 930 -22.94 -24.00 26.22
C TYR A 930 -24.46 -23.77 26.10
N CYS A 931 -24.88 -22.56 25.71
CA CYS A 931 -26.30 -22.21 25.56
C CYS A 931 -26.98 -22.85 24.33
N SER A 932 -26.22 -23.33 23.34
CA SER A 932 -26.74 -23.94 22.10
C SER A 932 -26.81 -25.48 22.15
N ALA A 933 -26.57 -26.11 23.31
CA ALA A 933 -26.57 -27.57 23.47
C ALA A 933 -27.87 -28.05 24.18
N PRO A 934 -28.90 -28.55 23.46
CA PRO A 934 -30.20 -28.87 24.06
C PRO A 934 -30.13 -29.97 25.12
N SER A 935 -29.18 -30.90 24.99
CA SER A 935 -28.96 -32.02 25.91
C SER A 935 -28.38 -31.62 27.27
N LEU A 936 -27.85 -30.39 27.42
CA LEU A 936 -27.27 -29.90 28.68
C LEU A 936 -28.23 -28.98 29.47
N ILE A 937 -29.23 -28.43 28.79
CA ILE A 937 -30.24 -27.48 29.31
C ILE A 937 -31.60 -28.16 29.56
N ALA A 938 -31.84 -29.33 28.95
CA ALA A 938 -33.09 -30.07 29.09
C ALA A 938 -33.48 -30.32 30.56
N ASN A 939 -34.78 -30.17 30.83
CA ASN A 939 -35.48 -30.50 32.08
C ASN A 939 -35.00 -29.83 33.39
N ASP A 940 -33.93 -29.02 33.39
CA ASP A 940 -33.43 -28.29 34.57
C ASP A 940 -33.90 -26.80 34.57
N PRO A 941 -34.84 -26.40 35.44
CA PRO A 941 -35.39 -25.04 35.46
C PRO A 941 -34.42 -23.98 35.98
N THR A 942 -33.30 -24.37 36.60
CA THR A 942 -32.29 -23.44 37.12
C THR A 942 -31.29 -23.09 36.03
N ARG A 943 -30.77 -24.11 35.32
CA ARG A 943 -29.90 -23.90 34.14
C ARG A 943 -30.58 -23.12 33.02
N ALA A 944 -31.88 -23.35 32.82
CA ALA A 944 -32.68 -22.56 31.87
C ALA A 944 -32.73 -21.06 32.24
N ARG A 945 -32.77 -20.71 33.54
CA ARG A 945 -32.74 -19.31 34.00
C ARG A 945 -31.37 -18.68 33.83
N GLU A 946 -30.29 -19.41 34.10
CA GLU A 946 -28.91 -18.97 33.89
C GLU A 946 -28.62 -18.70 32.40
N CYS A 947 -29.04 -19.60 31.50
CA CYS A 947 -28.94 -19.36 30.05
C CYS A 947 -29.78 -18.14 29.63
N SER A 948 -30.97 -17.95 30.22
CA SER A 948 -31.83 -16.81 29.91
C SER A 948 -31.24 -15.46 30.37
N SER A 949 -30.28 -15.44 31.31
CA SER A 949 -29.58 -14.22 31.72
C SER A 949 -28.32 -13.94 30.87
N CYS A 950 -27.55 -14.96 30.43
CA CYS A 950 -26.41 -14.75 29.51
C CYS A 950 -26.86 -14.08 28.18
N VAL A 951 -28.09 -14.36 27.71
CA VAL A 951 -28.59 -13.90 26.40
C VAL A 951 -29.37 -12.58 26.42
N LYS A 952 -29.89 -12.12 27.58
CA LYS A 952 -30.86 -10.99 27.62
C LYS A 952 -30.33 -9.62 28.01
N SER A 953 -29.07 -9.49 28.44
CA SER A 953 -28.55 -8.20 28.95
C SER A 953 -27.13 -7.81 28.51
N VAL A 954 -26.54 -8.48 27.52
CA VAL A 954 -25.24 -8.09 26.94
C VAL A 954 -25.45 -7.70 25.47
N SER A 955 -25.29 -6.42 25.14
CA SER A 955 -25.63 -5.86 23.82
C SER A 955 -24.65 -6.23 22.70
N ASN A 956 -23.55 -6.92 23.00
CA ASN A 956 -22.66 -7.50 22.01
C ASN A 956 -21.95 -8.75 22.59
N ALA A 957 -21.54 -9.68 21.72
CA ALA A 957 -20.81 -10.89 22.13
C ALA A 957 -19.33 -10.62 22.44
N TRP A 958 -18.79 -9.49 21.97
CA TRP A 958 -17.39 -9.12 22.12
C TRP A 958 -17.00 -8.81 23.56
N ASP A 959 -17.91 -8.18 24.31
CA ASP A 959 -17.70 -7.86 25.73
C ASP A 959 -17.67 -9.12 26.58
N CYS A 960 -18.45 -10.14 26.22
CA CYS A 960 -18.40 -11.46 26.83
C CYS A 960 -17.07 -12.18 26.54
N TYR A 961 -16.58 -12.10 25.30
CA TYR A 961 -15.26 -12.62 24.93
C TYR A 961 -14.14 -11.92 25.71
N ASN A 962 -14.12 -10.59 25.77
CA ASN A 962 -13.12 -9.82 26.52
C ASN A 962 -13.16 -10.14 28.03
N CYS A 963 -14.34 -10.28 28.64
CA CYS A 963 -14.45 -10.69 30.05
C CYS A 963 -13.96 -12.13 30.29
N MET A 964 -14.16 -13.05 29.34
CA MET A 964 -13.67 -14.42 29.43
C MET A 964 -12.14 -14.50 29.30
N ASP A 965 -11.60 -13.87 28.26
CA ASP A 965 -10.19 -13.89 27.85
C ASP A 965 -9.28 -13.27 28.92
N VAL A 966 -9.55 -12.01 29.30
CA VAL A 966 -8.74 -11.27 30.29
C VAL A 966 -8.76 -11.92 31.68
N THR A 967 -9.77 -12.74 31.99
CA THR A 967 -9.88 -13.44 33.28
C THR A 967 -9.43 -14.89 33.26
N ALA A 968 -9.17 -15.48 32.08
CA ALA A 968 -8.87 -16.90 31.93
C ALA A 968 -7.58 -17.35 32.64
N THR A 969 -6.61 -16.45 32.77
CA THR A 969 -5.27 -16.72 33.33
C THR A 969 -5.09 -16.24 34.77
N LEU A 970 -6.11 -15.65 35.38
CA LEU A 970 -6.06 -15.13 36.75
C LEU A 970 -6.23 -16.25 37.78
N SER A 971 -5.49 -16.18 38.88
CA SER A 971 -5.55 -17.17 39.97
C SER A 971 -6.93 -17.27 40.64
N ASP A 972 -7.75 -16.23 40.52
CA ASP A 972 -9.14 -16.18 41.00
C ASP A 972 -10.15 -15.95 39.85
N ALA A 973 -9.86 -16.47 38.65
CA ALA A 973 -10.61 -16.30 37.40
C ALA A 973 -12.14 -16.20 37.55
N SER A 974 -12.77 -17.06 38.35
CA SER A 974 -14.23 -17.05 38.59
C SER A 974 -14.73 -15.73 39.21
N ALA A 975 -14.05 -15.23 40.25
CA ALA A 975 -14.43 -13.99 40.92
C ALA A 975 -14.11 -12.75 40.05
N ALA A 976 -12.99 -12.77 39.33
CA ALA A 976 -12.64 -11.74 38.36
C ALA A 976 -13.68 -11.66 37.24
N ARG A 977 -14.09 -12.82 36.69
CA ARG A 977 -15.08 -12.94 35.61
C ARG A 977 -16.47 -12.47 36.04
N ALA A 978 -16.92 -12.86 37.23
CA ALA A 978 -18.17 -12.35 37.82
C ALA A 978 -18.14 -10.83 37.99
N THR A 979 -17.01 -10.27 38.43
CA THR A 979 -16.80 -8.82 38.56
C THR A 979 -16.85 -8.12 37.19
N CYS A 980 -16.22 -8.71 36.16
CA CYS A 980 -16.25 -8.19 34.79
C CYS A 980 -17.67 -8.16 34.21
N PHE A 981 -18.40 -9.27 34.28
CA PHE A 981 -19.78 -9.35 33.78
C PHE A 981 -20.73 -8.42 34.54
N THR A 982 -20.54 -8.26 35.85
CA THR A 982 -21.28 -7.27 36.65
C THR A 982 -20.96 -5.85 36.15
N CYS A 983 -19.69 -5.52 35.91
CA CYS A 983 -19.30 -4.22 35.34
C CYS A 983 -19.95 -3.95 33.96
N VAL A 984 -19.95 -4.94 33.05
CA VAL A 984 -20.52 -4.78 31.69
C VAL A 984 -22.03 -4.60 31.71
N THR A 985 -22.72 -5.24 32.65
CA THR A 985 -24.20 -5.21 32.74
C THR A 985 -24.73 -4.05 33.60
N THR A 986 -23.94 -3.53 34.54
CA THR A 986 -24.33 -2.42 35.44
C THR A 986 -23.70 -1.07 35.10
N THR A 987 -22.74 -1.03 34.16
CA THR A 987 -22.07 0.20 33.73
C THR A 987 -21.96 0.25 32.21
N ASN A 988 -21.89 1.46 31.64
CA ASN A 988 -21.69 1.62 30.20
C ASN A 988 -20.22 1.44 29.76
N LEU A 989 -19.31 0.93 30.60
CA LEU A 989 -17.86 0.96 30.33
C LEU A 989 -17.40 0.08 29.16
N GLY A 990 -18.18 -0.93 28.78
CA GLY A 990 -17.80 -1.92 27.75
C GLY A 990 -16.82 -2.97 28.28
N GLY A 991 -16.78 -4.12 27.60
CA GLY A 991 -16.13 -5.34 28.08
C GLY A 991 -14.62 -5.26 28.17
N TRP A 992 -13.96 -4.49 27.30
CA TRP A 992 -12.52 -4.29 27.41
C TRP A 992 -12.13 -3.49 28.67
N ALA A 993 -12.83 -2.38 28.94
CA ALA A 993 -12.57 -1.56 30.12
C ALA A 993 -12.99 -2.25 31.43
N CYS A 994 -14.04 -3.07 31.40
CA CYS A 994 -14.44 -3.94 32.50
C CYS A 994 -13.47 -5.11 32.69
N GLY A 995 -12.92 -5.69 31.61
CA GLY A 995 -11.91 -6.75 31.64
C GLY A 995 -10.61 -6.26 32.29
N ASP A 996 -10.09 -5.10 31.86
CA ASP A 996 -8.92 -4.48 32.48
C ASP A 996 -9.19 -4.09 33.95
N CYS A 997 -10.38 -3.64 34.32
CA CYS A 997 -10.69 -3.47 35.74
C CYS A 997 -10.80 -4.80 36.49
N ALA A 998 -11.26 -5.88 35.87
CA ALA A 998 -11.33 -7.22 36.46
C ALA A 998 -9.95 -7.90 36.57
N SER A 999 -8.95 -7.50 35.78
CA SER A 999 -7.57 -8.01 35.87
C SER A 999 -6.82 -7.58 37.15
N LYS A 1000 -7.37 -6.66 37.94
CA LYS A 1000 -6.75 -6.17 39.17
C LYS A 1000 -6.72 -7.28 40.24
N PRO A 1001 -5.66 -7.37 41.07
CA PRO A 1001 -5.39 -8.56 41.87
C PRO A 1001 -6.33 -8.73 43.08
N THR A 1002 -6.94 -7.64 43.59
CA THR A 1002 -7.94 -7.73 44.67
C THR A 1002 -9.30 -7.17 44.26
N ALA A 1003 -10.38 -7.70 44.85
CA ALA A 1003 -11.74 -7.23 44.61
C ALA A 1003 -11.91 -5.73 44.89
N ALA A 1004 -11.24 -5.19 45.91
CA ALA A 1004 -11.29 -3.75 46.24
C ALA A 1004 -10.68 -2.86 45.14
N GLU A 1005 -9.60 -3.31 44.50
CA GLU A 1005 -8.98 -2.59 43.37
C GLU A 1005 -9.84 -2.69 42.10
N ARG A 1006 -10.48 -3.84 41.84
CA ARG A 1006 -11.45 -3.99 40.75
C ARG A 1006 -12.59 -2.99 40.91
N ASP A 1007 -13.19 -2.95 42.09
CA ASP A 1007 -14.30 -2.06 42.43
C ASP A 1007 -13.91 -0.58 42.34
N SER A 1008 -12.72 -0.22 42.83
CA SER A 1008 -12.16 1.13 42.74
C SER A 1008 -11.89 1.54 41.28
N CYS A 1009 -11.33 0.63 40.47
CA CYS A 1009 -11.13 0.84 39.03
C CYS A 1009 -12.46 1.14 38.32
N ILE A 1010 -13.47 0.29 38.50
CA ILE A 1010 -14.81 0.42 37.91
C ILE A 1010 -15.42 1.77 38.30
N LYS A 1011 -15.48 2.08 39.61
CA LYS A 1011 -16.05 3.34 40.11
C LYS A 1011 -15.32 4.57 39.57
N SER A 1012 -13.99 4.54 39.47
CA SER A 1012 -13.19 5.67 38.94
C SER A 1012 -13.38 5.91 37.44
N ARG A 1013 -13.66 4.85 36.66
CA ARG A 1013 -13.91 4.93 35.22
C ARG A 1013 -15.35 5.34 34.93
N SER A 1014 -16.34 4.79 35.66
CA SER A 1014 -17.75 5.17 35.53
C SER A 1014 -17.97 6.64 35.89
N SER A 1015 -17.35 7.12 36.98
CA SER A 1015 -17.47 8.52 37.42
C SER A 1015 -16.89 9.51 36.41
N ARG A 1016 -15.74 9.19 35.79
CA ARG A 1016 -15.15 10.01 34.72
C ARG A 1016 -16.04 10.13 33.48
N ARG A 1017 -16.85 9.11 33.17
CA ARG A 1017 -17.78 9.14 32.04
C ARG A 1017 -19.05 9.96 32.33
N MET A 1018 -19.56 9.94 33.58
CA MET A 1018 -20.68 10.79 33.97
C MET A 1018 -20.33 12.29 33.96
N MET A 1019 -19.13 12.66 34.38
CA MET A 1019 -18.64 14.06 34.31
C MET A 1019 -18.53 14.60 32.86
N LEU A 1020 -18.48 13.72 31.86
CA LEU A 1020 -18.47 14.08 30.43
C LEU A 1020 -19.86 13.94 29.77
N GLY A 1021 -20.86 13.41 30.48
CA GLY A 1021 -22.15 12.97 29.96
C GLY A 1021 -23.17 14.07 29.60
N GLY A 1022 -22.73 15.33 29.44
CA GLY A 1022 -23.57 16.47 29.05
C GLY A 1022 -23.55 16.81 27.56
N LYS A 1023 -22.71 16.15 26.75
CA LYS A 1023 -22.68 16.31 25.29
C LYS A 1023 -22.69 14.95 24.62
N THR A 1024 -23.69 14.71 23.79
CA THR A 1024 -23.78 13.58 22.86
C THR A 1024 -22.57 13.55 21.94
N GLN A 1025 -21.63 12.64 22.19
CA GLN A 1025 -20.58 12.32 21.23
C GLN A 1025 -21.09 11.28 20.25
N VAL A 1026 -21.31 11.74 19.02
CA VAL A 1026 -21.04 10.93 17.83
C VAL A 1026 -19.59 10.46 17.93
N ALA A 1027 -19.36 9.15 17.79
CA ALA A 1027 -18.02 8.57 17.93
C ALA A 1027 -17.10 9.07 16.81
N VAL A 1028 -16.12 9.88 17.18
CA VAL A 1028 -14.91 10.08 16.40
C VAL A 1028 -13.94 9.00 16.84
N GLY A 1029 -13.66 8.05 15.95
CA GLY A 1029 -12.42 7.27 16.04
C GLY A 1029 -11.29 8.13 15.48
N ASN A 1030 -10.17 8.14 16.20
CA ASN A 1030 -8.85 8.48 15.67
C ASN A 1030 -8.02 7.19 15.71
#